data_AF-A0A522HES3-F1
#
_entry.id   AF-A0A522HES3-F1
#
_cell.length_a   1.000
_cell.length_b   1.000
_cell.length_c   1.000
_cell.angle_alpha   90.00
_cell.angle_beta   90.00
_cell.angle_gamma   90.00
#
_symmetry.space_group_name_H-M   'P 1'
#
loop_
_entity.id
_entity.type
_entity.pdbx_description
1 polymer ?
#
loop_
_entity_poly.entity_id
_entity_poly.type
_entity_poly.pdbx_seq_one_letter_code
_entity_poly.pdbx_strand_id
1 'polypeptide(L)'
;MGTEGRNLQYGDLRERFYQSVAKTLILLHPAAGYDRKQALHEVATTLVSTMDLPLVWIGRRELGQSVLDIVAAGPAAAYGASLRISDDPRELGGSSPVGVALREGRPQLASIDAPEVAPGRDTGRSHGLDSIIVAASGTADGGQLALAAYSRAGGPAFTDELLDWAQRLADEMARFWDDQVQLERNLRLSRYRDAHRTIQRALLEHSDLANIYLALASTLAEVAAAVAVVVYVPADETLRQVVGVGPLADAIASMPEPPTHADGSSILTPTLAYMEGAPIVRRRPSLHPDVAPAWHTAPLAQVAAIGCWPIFSGLPGELDSARQAAAVLLLASAEIDAFDADMHRLLDEIADTVGLALRQHNHHQALYQEQERQTYLALHDALTDLPNRRALDYHLERALARAARHQRLLAVGMLDLDDLKPINDRYGHAAGDRVLIEVARRLHGALRSEDSVARVGGDEFVLVFEDLASEDDLAVVLERLWQSLQQPMVVGESSIDITVSLGVALYPTHAQASGEQLLRRADQAMYQVKAHKQQRSHWWALAQTKDDADAAPEEETTVVLPHGAPAAALLRPCVDAFQSQLPTVVERLFGALRLHPGISRVLDNFPPYALDAFTAHLSRQLHTLFYPALELEAQRTGALKVSVCQAANGLEPAWLTQAIELLREILASTLGLGGRANRQALAIVLQRLGMEQQWQLEGMRDLQRRRRATLARIHTLAWSAYDYLQLLEGVVTTLAAHEEILVCAAGRPDRSGEMIQELVAGRVPAEYLRITNRGAAPPLQLDRNGGRDDEPIRRAWHSAGIERCAHYGSDPAMAPWRDAAMRHGVVSHVAIPLCLTPRVPVAILALYSPYAGGFQSEDQHSFVDQIKAVLELALLRIAPRRQLAALLPAFVRERWRAALAGGALRMHYQPMVRLADYQVAGFEALARLRDDLGSLQLPANFLPALGAAGLMRLFRDGIIQAV
;
A
#
# COMPACT_ATOMS: atom_id res chain seq x y z
N MET A 1 -18.54 87.42 13.34
CA MET A 1 -17.83 86.77 12.22
C MET A 1 -16.79 85.71 12.62
N GLY A 2 -16.40 85.54 13.89
CA GLY A 2 -15.36 84.56 14.28
C GLY A 2 -15.83 83.15 14.64
N THR A 3 -17.14 82.92 14.84
CA THR A 3 -17.70 81.63 15.28
C THR A 3 -18.33 80.81 14.14
N GLU A 4 -18.87 81.44 13.10
CA GLU A 4 -19.45 80.73 11.94
C GLU A 4 -18.37 80.12 11.01
N GLY A 5 -17.23 80.79 10.83
CA GLY A 5 -16.11 80.27 10.02
C GLY A 5 -15.40 79.05 10.63
N ARG A 6 -15.36 78.94 11.96
CA ARG A 6 -14.79 77.77 12.66
C ARG A 6 -15.70 76.53 12.54
N ASN A 7 -17.02 76.69 12.57
CA ASN A 7 -17.96 75.57 12.41
C ASN A 7 -17.98 75.00 10.98
N LEU A 8 -17.76 75.84 9.95
CA LEU A 8 -17.63 75.39 8.55
C LEU A 8 -16.34 74.60 8.30
N GLN A 9 -15.21 75.01 8.87
CA GLN A 9 -13.95 74.26 8.82
C GLN A 9 -14.00 72.92 9.58
N TYR A 10 -14.74 72.86 10.70
CA TYR A 10 -14.94 71.62 11.46
C TYR A 10 -15.82 70.58 10.72
N GLY A 11 -16.81 71.03 9.95
CA GLY A 11 -17.67 70.16 9.14
C GLY A 11 -16.93 69.49 7.98
N ASP A 12 -16.10 70.26 7.25
CA ASP A 12 -15.30 69.78 6.11
C ASP A 12 -14.23 68.75 6.54
N LEU A 13 -13.61 68.94 7.70
CA LEU A 13 -12.63 67.98 8.22
C LEU A 13 -13.27 66.64 8.60
N ARG A 14 -14.45 66.68 9.22
CA ARG A 14 -15.19 65.49 9.65
C ARG A 14 -15.71 64.68 8.46
N GLU A 15 -16.09 65.37 7.37
CA GLU A 15 -16.51 64.71 6.13
C GLU A 15 -15.34 64.03 5.42
N ARG A 16 -14.21 64.74 5.25
CA ARG A 16 -12.96 64.17 4.69
C ARG A 16 -12.48 62.96 5.50
N PHE A 17 -12.61 63.03 6.81
CA PHE A 17 -12.32 61.95 7.73
C PHE A 17 -13.20 60.71 7.51
N TYR A 18 -14.52 60.85 7.42
CA TYR A 18 -15.38 59.69 7.17
C TYR A 18 -15.12 59.08 5.79
N GLN A 19 -14.81 59.91 4.79
CA GLN A 19 -14.39 59.45 3.47
C GLN A 19 -13.05 58.70 3.52
N SER A 20 -12.08 59.16 4.31
CA SER A 20 -10.78 58.49 4.45
C SER A 20 -10.93 57.15 5.16
N VAL A 21 -11.76 57.05 6.19
CA VAL A 21 -12.13 55.77 6.85
C VAL A 21 -12.71 54.80 5.84
N ALA A 22 -13.76 55.22 5.11
CA ALA A 22 -14.46 54.34 4.19
C ALA A 22 -13.53 53.79 3.08
N LYS A 23 -12.67 54.65 2.50
CA LYS A 23 -11.69 54.23 1.49
C LYS A 23 -10.62 53.31 2.05
N THR A 24 -10.14 53.61 3.26
CA THR A 24 -9.06 52.83 3.90
C THR A 24 -9.54 51.45 4.33
N LEU A 25 -10.77 51.33 4.85
CA LEU A 25 -11.35 50.03 5.23
C LEU A 25 -11.54 49.08 4.05
N ILE A 26 -11.79 49.61 2.83
CA ILE A 26 -11.86 48.79 1.60
C ILE A 26 -10.50 48.15 1.27
N LEU A 27 -9.39 48.84 1.59
CA LEU A 27 -8.02 48.34 1.36
C LEU A 27 -7.58 47.32 2.42
N LEU A 28 -8.24 47.30 3.59
CA LEU A 28 -7.94 46.41 4.71
C LEU A 28 -8.76 45.11 4.65
N HIS A 29 -8.85 44.47 3.48
CA HIS A 29 -9.51 43.18 3.30
C HIS A 29 -8.51 42.06 2.96
N PRO A 30 -8.58 40.90 3.63
CA PRO A 30 -7.70 39.78 3.30
C PRO A 30 -7.88 39.19 1.91
N ALA A 31 -6.75 39.04 1.21
CA ALA A 31 -6.69 38.51 -0.14
C ALA A 31 -5.40 37.72 -0.38
N ALA A 32 -5.48 36.66 -1.19
CA ALA A 32 -4.33 35.86 -1.55
C ALA A 32 -3.34 36.66 -2.42
N GLY A 33 -2.05 36.65 -2.07
CA GLY A 33 -0.98 37.31 -2.83
C GLY A 33 -0.84 38.82 -2.59
N TYR A 34 -1.48 39.34 -1.53
CA TYR A 34 -1.40 40.75 -1.16
C TYR A 34 -0.12 41.04 -0.34
N ASP A 35 0.72 41.99 -0.77
CA ASP A 35 1.88 42.42 0.02
C ASP A 35 1.41 43.33 1.17
N ARG A 36 1.59 42.86 2.41
CA ARG A 36 1.23 43.60 3.63
C ARG A 36 1.89 44.98 3.71
N LYS A 37 3.16 45.12 3.32
CA LYS A 37 3.84 46.43 3.35
C LYS A 37 3.26 47.38 2.32
N GLN A 38 2.93 46.87 1.14
CA GLN A 38 2.29 47.65 0.09
C GLN A 38 0.89 48.10 0.51
N ALA A 39 0.09 47.21 1.12
CA ALA A 39 -1.23 47.55 1.64
C ALA A 39 -1.17 48.70 2.66
N LEU A 40 -0.24 48.64 3.62
CA LEU A 40 -0.03 49.72 4.60
C LEU A 40 0.43 51.02 3.92
N HIS A 41 1.24 50.95 2.87
CA HIS A 41 1.65 52.13 2.11
C HIS A 41 0.47 52.77 1.34
N GLU A 42 -0.42 51.97 0.76
CA GLU A 42 -1.64 52.44 0.09
C GLU A 42 -2.61 53.10 1.08
N VAL A 43 -2.73 52.56 2.30
CA VAL A 43 -3.45 53.20 3.40
C VAL A 43 -2.85 54.56 3.72
N ALA A 44 -1.53 54.65 3.95
CA ALA A 44 -0.87 55.92 4.24
C ALA A 44 -1.07 56.96 3.12
N THR A 45 -1.00 56.53 1.86
CA THR A 45 -1.23 57.37 0.67
C THR A 45 -2.67 57.87 0.57
N THR A 46 -3.64 57.00 0.90
CA THR A 46 -5.07 57.35 0.92
C THR A 46 -5.37 58.38 2.00
N LEU A 47 -4.75 58.26 3.18
CA LEU A 47 -4.90 59.21 4.27
C LEU A 47 -4.30 60.58 3.92
N VAL A 48 -3.08 60.61 3.36
CA VAL A 48 -2.41 61.84 2.89
C VAL A 48 -3.29 62.61 1.90
N SER A 49 -3.82 61.91 0.89
CA SER A 49 -4.59 62.54 -0.18
C SER A 49 -5.99 62.99 0.26
N THR A 50 -6.68 62.20 1.10
CA THR A 50 -8.05 62.52 1.51
C THR A 50 -8.10 63.59 2.60
N MET A 51 -7.09 63.63 3.48
CA MET A 51 -7.03 64.55 4.62
C MET A 51 -6.13 65.78 4.39
N ASP A 52 -5.47 65.90 3.22
CA ASP A 52 -4.47 66.94 2.89
C ASP A 52 -3.35 67.05 3.94
N LEU A 53 -2.76 65.90 4.29
CA LEU A 53 -1.71 65.81 5.31
C LEU A 53 -0.31 65.83 4.68
N PRO A 54 0.66 66.58 5.25
CA PRO A 54 2.05 66.58 4.75
C PRO A 54 2.78 65.25 4.92
N LEU A 55 2.41 64.43 5.91
CA LEU A 55 3.04 63.14 6.18
C LEU A 55 2.08 62.21 6.94
N VAL A 56 1.98 60.98 6.45
CA VAL A 56 1.48 59.83 7.21
C VAL A 56 2.50 58.71 7.09
N TRP A 57 2.81 58.05 8.20
CA TRP A 57 3.58 56.83 8.15
C TRP A 57 2.95 55.75 9.03
N ILE A 58 3.14 54.50 8.63
CA ILE A 58 2.72 53.32 9.36
C ILE A 58 3.97 52.47 9.61
N GLY A 59 4.15 51.98 10.82
CA GLY A 59 5.30 51.16 11.15
C GLY A 59 4.92 49.89 11.92
N ARG A 60 5.69 48.82 11.69
CA ARG A 60 5.57 47.51 12.34
C ARG A 60 6.76 47.28 13.27
N ARG A 61 6.50 46.82 14.49
CA ARG A 61 7.51 46.44 15.49
C ARG A 61 7.41 44.97 15.88
N GLU A 62 8.33 44.13 15.43
CA GLU A 62 8.35 42.71 15.81
C GLU A 62 8.54 42.51 17.33
N LEU A 63 8.02 41.40 17.85
CA LEU A 63 8.25 41.01 19.25
C LEU A 63 9.76 40.82 19.50
N GLY A 64 10.31 41.53 20.48
CA GLY A 64 11.74 41.50 20.81
C GLY A 64 12.61 42.49 20.03
N GLN A 65 12.02 43.31 19.15
CA GLN A 65 12.69 44.47 18.55
C GLN A 65 12.24 45.77 19.22
N SER A 66 13.18 46.70 19.41
CA SER A 66 12.89 48.04 19.92
C SER A 66 12.50 49.03 18.82
N VAL A 67 12.95 48.80 17.58
CA VAL A 67 12.79 49.75 16.45
C VAL A 67 11.65 49.38 15.51
N LEU A 68 10.94 50.37 14.96
CA LEU A 68 9.91 50.18 13.93
C LEU A 68 10.49 50.13 12.51
N ASP A 69 9.96 49.22 11.69
CA ASP A 69 10.10 49.25 10.23
C ASP A 69 8.94 50.07 9.63
N ILE A 70 9.25 51.15 8.91
CA ILE A 70 8.28 52.22 8.60
C ILE A 70 8.05 52.34 7.09
N VAL A 71 6.78 52.43 6.70
CA VAL A 71 6.34 52.90 5.38
C VAL A 71 5.76 54.31 5.50
N ALA A 72 6.26 55.26 4.73
CA ALA A 72 5.87 56.67 4.78
C ALA A 72 5.28 57.15 3.45
N ALA A 73 4.30 58.06 3.52
CA ALA A 73 3.66 58.67 2.36
C ALA A 73 3.47 60.19 2.57
N GLY A 74 3.46 60.94 1.46
CA GLY A 74 3.22 62.38 1.41
C GLY A 74 4.46 63.23 1.10
N PRO A 75 4.29 64.56 0.92
CA PRO A 75 5.37 65.47 0.55
C PRO A 75 6.59 65.45 1.50
N ALA A 76 6.39 65.11 2.77
CA ALA A 76 7.45 64.97 3.76
C ALA A 76 7.83 63.50 4.06
N ALA A 77 7.56 62.53 3.16
CA ALA A 77 7.89 61.11 3.36
C ALA A 77 9.39 60.85 3.64
N ALA A 78 10.29 61.66 3.07
CA ALA A 78 11.73 61.59 3.32
C ALA A 78 12.09 61.82 4.80
N TYR A 79 11.32 62.67 5.50
CA TYR A 79 11.45 62.85 6.94
C TYR A 79 11.05 61.56 7.67
N GLY A 80 9.90 60.98 7.33
CA GLY A 80 9.41 59.71 7.90
C GLY A 80 10.41 58.56 7.76
N ALA A 81 11.05 58.41 6.61
CA ALA A 81 12.07 57.39 6.36
C ALA A 81 13.39 57.61 7.14
N SER A 82 13.63 58.84 7.62
CA SER A 82 14.82 59.17 8.43
C SER A 82 14.60 58.96 9.94
N LEU A 83 13.36 58.72 10.37
CA LEU A 83 13.03 58.56 11.78
C LEU A 83 13.55 57.23 12.33
N ARG A 84 14.28 57.29 13.44
CA ARG A 84 14.56 56.12 14.29
C ARG A 84 13.63 56.18 15.49
N ILE A 85 12.66 55.28 15.52
CA ILE A 85 11.60 55.25 16.53
C ILE A 85 11.80 54.01 17.39
N SER A 86 11.86 54.19 18.70
CA SER A 86 12.04 53.12 19.68
C SER A 86 10.98 53.17 20.78
N ASP A 87 10.66 52.03 21.38
CA ASP A 87 9.88 51.94 22.62
C ASP A 87 10.74 51.95 23.88
N ASP A 88 12.07 51.77 23.78
CA ASP A 88 13.00 51.89 24.90
C ASP A 88 13.24 53.37 25.25
N PRO A 89 12.85 53.85 26.45
CA PRO A 89 13.07 55.23 26.88
C PRO A 89 14.54 55.68 26.88
N ARG A 90 15.50 54.75 26.83
CA ARG A 90 16.94 54.99 26.83
C ARG A 90 17.52 55.20 25.43
N GLU A 91 16.79 54.80 24.38
CA GLU A 91 17.20 54.96 22.99
C GLU A 91 16.72 56.29 22.40
N LEU A 92 17.42 56.78 21.37
CA LEU A 92 17.06 58.01 20.67
C LEU A 92 15.71 57.81 19.95
N GLY A 93 14.69 58.59 20.34
CA GLY A 93 13.30 58.42 19.88
C GLY A 93 12.36 57.71 20.86
N GLY A 94 12.89 57.12 21.94
CA GLY A 94 12.16 56.42 22.99
C GLY A 94 11.19 57.27 23.81
N SER A 95 11.55 58.52 24.06
CA SER A 95 10.70 59.48 24.80
C SER A 95 9.74 60.27 23.91
N SER A 96 9.67 59.95 22.61
CA SER A 96 8.74 60.62 21.68
C SER A 96 7.28 60.24 21.96
N PRO A 97 6.29 61.03 21.49
CA PRO A 97 4.89 60.65 21.55
C PRO A 97 4.62 59.27 20.93
N VAL A 98 5.44 58.86 19.96
CA VAL A 98 5.38 57.54 19.36
C VAL A 98 5.86 56.45 20.32
N GLY A 99 7.00 56.65 20.98
CA GLY A 99 7.52 55.73 21.99
C GLY A 99 6.57 55.58 23.19
N VAL A 100 5.90 56.67 23.58
CA VAL A 100 4.84 56.64 24.60
C VAL A 100 3.63 55.84 24.13
N ALA A 101 3.13 56.09 22.91
CA ALA A 101 1.99 55.35 22.35
C ALA A 101 2.26 53.84 22.26
N LEU A 102 3.47 53.44 21.87
CA LEU A 102 3.89 52.04 21.79
C LEU A 102 3.93 51.36 23.17
N ARG A 103 4.44 52.05 24.21
CA ARG A 103 4.50 51.49 25.57
C ARG A 103 3.15 51.46 26.28
N GLU A 104 2.37 52.53 26.15
CA GLU A 104 1.14 52.71 26.92
C GLU A 104 -0.11 52.17 26.19
N GLY A 105 -0.02 51.91 24.88
CA GLY A 105 -1.16 51.48 24.07
C GLY A 105 -2.28 52.53 24.01
N ARG A 106 -1.93 53.80 24.20
CA ARG A 106 -2.87 54.94 24.17
C ARG A 106 -2.45 55.92 23.09
N PRO A 107 -3.41 56.44 22.31
CA PRO A 107 -3.08 57.37 21.25
C PRO A 107 -2.63 58.72 21.85
N GLN A 108 -1.69 59.37 21.18
CA GLN A 108 -1.02 60.59 21.62
C GLN A 108 -1.27 61.72 20.63
N LEU A 109 -1.48 62.93 21.15
CA LEU A 109 -1.55 64.18 20.39
C LEU A 109 -0.52 65.14 20.95
N ALA A 110 0.41 65.59 20.12
CA ALA A 110 1.44 66.53 20.52
C ALA A 110 1.68 67.60 19.44
N SER A 111 2.06 68.79 19.87
CA SER A 111 2.69 69.77 18.98
C SER A 111 4.15 69.37 18.75
N ILE A 112 4.69 69.65 17.55
CA ILE A 112 6.12 69.51 17.23
C ILE A 112 6.99 70.32 18.21
N ASP A 113 6.43 71.37 18.83
CA ASP A 113 7.12 72.21 19.80
C ASP A 113 7.15 71.64 21.22
N ALA A 114 6.45 70.52 21.47
CA ALA A 114 6.42 69.87 22.77
C ALA A 114 7.83 69.32 23.14
N PRO A 115 8.25 69.39 24.42
CA PRO A 115 9.57 68.89 24.88
C PRO A 115 9.86 67.45 24.49
N GLU A 116 8.82 66.62 24.41
CA GLU A 116 8.87 65.19 24.10
C GLU A 116 9.19 64.90 22.63
N VAL A 117 9.03 65.88 21.73
CA VAL A 117 9.33 65.79 20.28
C VAL A 117 10.72 66.38 19.95
N ALA A 118 11.54 66.70 20.96
CA ALA A 118 12.84 67.35 20.80
C ALA A 118 13.83 66.64 19.85
N PRO A 119 13.95 65.30 19.80
CA PRO A 119 14.76 64.61 18.80
C PRO A 119 14.04 64.66 17.44
N GLY A 120 14.40 65.63 16.60
CA GLY A 120 13.82 65.82 15.25
C GLY A 120 12.98 67.08 15.08
N ARG A 121 12.82 67.92 16.11
CA ARG A 121 12.04 69.18 16.06
C ARG A 121 12.46 70.14 14.94
N ASP A 122 13.76 70.45 14.84
CA ASP A 122 14.27 71.42 13.86
C ASP A 122 14.13 70.89 12.42
N THR A 123 14.34 69.59 12.24
CA THR A 123 14.14 68.89 10.96
C THR A 123 12.65 68.84 10.59
N GLY A 124 11.76 68.50 11.53
CA GLY A 124 10.31 68.47 11.31
C GLY A 124 9.75 69.84 10.92
N ARG A 125 10.22 70.93 11.54
CA ARG A 125 9.87 72.31 11.16
C ARG A 125 10.35 72.67 9.76
N SER A 126 11.55 72.23 9.37
CA SER A 126 12.07 72.46 7.99
C SER A 126 11.20 71.78 6.91
N HIS A 127 10.43 70.75 7.30
CA HIS A 127 9.44 70.08 6.47
C HIS A 127 8.00 70.63 6.63
N GLY A 128 7.81 71.71 7.41
CA GLY A 128 6.52 72.40 7.56
C GLY A 128 5.50 71.71 8.46
N LEU A 129 5.94 70.83 9.38
CA LEU A 129 5.08 70.07 10.29
C LEU A 129 4.76 70.85 11.57
N ASP A 130 3.53 70.71 12.10
CA ASP A 130 3.05 71.47 13.27
C ASP A 130 2.55 70.59 14.43
N SER A 131 1.68 69.63 14.16
CA SER A 131 1.20 68.67 15.17
C SER A 131 1.18 67.23 14.65
N ILE A 132 1.21 66.28 15.58
CA ILE A 132 1.23 64.84 15.32
C ILE A 132 0.12 64.14 16.12
N ILE A 133 -0.65 63.27 15.46
CA ILE A 133 -1.41 62.21 16.13
C ILE A 133 -0.68 60.89 15.92
N VAL A 134 -0.56 60.12 16.99
CA VAL A 134 -0.03 58.75 16.95
C VAL A 134 -1.01 57.80 17.61
N ALA A 135 -1.19 56.63 17.02
CA ALA A 135 -1.88 55.52 17.65
C ALA A 135 -1.10 54.22 17.42
N ALA A 136 -1.21 53.28 18.36
CA ALA A 136 -0.58 51.98 18.25
C ALA A 136 -1.54 50.89 18.71
N SER A 137 -1.47 49.73 18.06
CA SER A 137 -2.25 48.57 18.42
C SER A 137 -1.39 47.31 18.37
N GLY A 138 -1.71 46.34 19.22
CA GLY A 138 -1.01 45.06 19.30
C GLY A 138 -1.50 44.08 18.24
N THR A 139 -0.59 43.28 17.71
CA THR A 139 -0.90 42.15 16.80
C THR A 139 -0.86 40.83 17.58
N ALA A 140 -1.54 39.80 17.07
CA ALA A 140 -1.64 38.49 17.73
C ALA A 140 -0.29 37.79 17.93
N ASP A 141 0.72 38.12 17.12
CA ASP A 141 2.10 37.63 17.24
C ASP A 141 2.92 38.32 18.35
N GLY A 142 2.28 39.19 19.15
CA GLY A 142 2.92 39.93 20.24
C GLY A 142 3.69 41.18 19.79
N GLY A 143 3.67 41.50 18.50
CA GLY A 143 4.19 42.77 17.99
C GLY A 143 3.18 43.91 18.05
N GLN A 144 3.54 45.05 17.45
CA GLN A 144 2.65 46.21 17.32
C GLN A 144 2.68 46.83 15.92
N LEU A 145 1.58 47.47 15.55
CA LEU A 145 1.48 48.43 14.44
C LEU A 145 1.24 49.83 15.01
N ALA A 146 1.92 50.82 14.46
CA ALA A 146 1.73 52.22 14.80
C ALA A 146 1.38 53.04 13.56
N LEU A 147 0.44 53.95 13.72
CA LEU A 147 0.05 54.97 12.75
C LEU A 147 0.48 56.33 13.29
N ALA A 148 1.17 57.13 12.49
CA ALA A 148 1.36 58.54 12.79
C ALA A 148 0.97 59.42 11.61
N ALA A 149 0.22 60.48 11.92
CA ALA A 149 -0.24 61.48 10.98
C ALA A 149 0.20 62.87 11.44
N TYR A 150 0.76 63.66 10.53
CA TYR A 150 1.23 65.01 10.81
C TYR A 150 0.38 66.04 10.08
N SER A 151 0.13 67.17 10.73
CA SER A 151 -0.50 68.35 10.14
C SER A 151 0.57 69.41 9.78
N ARG A 152 0.20 70.36 8.91
CA ARG A 152 1.03 71.54 8.59
C ARG A 152 0.62 72.75 9.43
N ALA A 153 1.54 73.71 9.60
CA ALA A 153 1.22 74.98 10.26
C ALA A 153 0.10 75.72 9.50
N GLY A 154 -0.98 76.07 10.21
CA GLY A 154 -2.19 76.65 9.62
C GLY A 154 -3.11 75.65 8.88
N GLY A 155 -2.79 74.35 8.94
CA GLY A 155 -3.60 73.24 8.44
C GLY A 155 -4.71 72.82 9.42
N PRO A 156 -5.37 71.69 9.18
CA PRO A 156 -6.46 71.22 10.02
C PRO A 156 -6.00 70.89 11.44
N ALA A 157 -6.72 71.42 12.44
CA ALA A 157 -6.42 71.16 13.84
C ALA A 157 -6.82 69.73 14.22
N PHE A 158 -5.86 68.98 14.76
CA PHE A 158 -6.10 67.68 15.35
C PHE A 158 -6.86 67.79 16.68
N THR A 159 -7.93 67.01 16.82
CA THR A 159 -8.87 67.05 17.95
C THR A 159 -8.95 65.67 18.63
N ASP A 160 -9.53 65.62 19.83
CA ASP A 160 -9.75 64.36 20.55
C ASP A 160 -10.62 63.35 19.76
N GLU A 161 -11.55 63.82 18.93
CA GLU A 161 -12.36 62.94 18.06
C GLU A 161 -11.51 62.22 16.99
N LEU A 162 -10.45 62.86 16.50
CA LEU A 162 -9.49 62.26 15.57
C LEU A 162 -8.51 61.29 16.27
N LEU A 163 -8.31 61.45 17.58
CA LEU A 163 -7.50 60.57 18.41
C LEU A 163 -8.13 59.17 18.51
N ASP A 164 -9.44 59.11 18.82
CA ASP A 164 -10.23 57.88 18.87
C ASP A 164 -10.23 57.14 17.53
N TRP A 165 -10.21 57.89 16.43
CA TRP A 165 -10.11 57.31 15.11
C TRP A 165 -8.76 56.74 14.77
N ALA A 166 -7.68 57.48 15.06
CA ALA A 166 -6.35 56.98 14.81
C ALA A 166 -6.15 55.65 15.54
N GLN A 167 -6.69 55.54 16.76
CA GLN A 167 -6.73 54.28 17.49
C GLN A 167 -7.57 53.21 16.80
N ARG A 168 -8.82 53.50 16.41
CA ARG A 168 -9.67 52.54 15.68
C ARG A 168 -9.01 52.06 14.39
N LEU A 169 -8.37 52.94 13.64
CA LEU A 169 -7.68 52.57 12.42
C LEU A 169 -6.43 51.74 12.68
N ALA A 170 -5.66 52.05 13.74
CA ALA A 170 -4.57 51.20 14.20
C ALA A 170 -5.07 49.79 14.59
N ASP A 171 -6.21 49.69 15.27
CA ASP A 171 -6.84 48.41 15.61
C ASP A 171 -7.32 47.63 14.37
N GLU A 172 -7.90 48.30 13.37
CA GLU A 172 -8.29 47.66 12.10
C GLU A 172 -7.09 47.20 11.29
N MET A 173 -6.00 47.98 11.26
CA MET A 173 -4.76 47.56 10.61
C MET A 173 -4.12 46.35 11.31
N ALA A 174 -4.17 46.30 12.65
CA ALA A 174 -3.73 45.14 13.41
C ALA A 174 -4.58 43.90 13.12
N ARG A 175 -5.92 44.04 13.09
CA ARG A 175 -6.83 42.95 12.67
C ARG A 175 -6.53 42.46 11.27
N PHE A 176 -6.42 43.38 10.30
CA PHE A 176 -6.07 43.04 8.92
C PHE A 176 -4.73 42.31 8.82
N TRP A 177 -3.73 42.71 9.61
CA TRP A 177 -2.43 42.05 9.66
C TRP A 177 -2.55 40.61 10.16
N ASP A 178 -3.27 40.40 11.26
CA ASP A 178 -3.48 39.08 11.83
C ASP A 178 -4.30 38.18 10.88
N ASP A 179 -5.34 38.72 10.25
CA ASP A 179 -6.16 37.99 9.29
C ASP A 179 -5.39 37.63 8.01
N GLN A 180 -4.49 38.51 7.52
CA GLN A 180 -3.57 38.20 6.42
C GLN A 180 -2.67 37.03 6.78
N VAL A 181 -2.01 37.10 7.94
CA VAL A 181 -1.07 36.06 8.40
C VAL A 181 -1.80 34.73 8.52
N GLN A 182 -3.04 34.74 9.04
CA GLN A 182 -3.85 33.54 9.17
C GLN A 182 -4.32 32.99 7.81
N LEU A 183 -4.65 33.86 6.85
CA LEU A 183 -5.00 33.45 5.48
C LEU A 183 -3.80 32.81 4.76
N GLU A 184 -2.63 33.46 4.80
CA GLU A 184 -1.36 32.97 4.24
C GLU A 184 -1.03 31.57 4.81
N ARG A 185 -1.16 31.42 6.13
CA ARG A 185 -0.98 30.14 6.83
C ARG A 185 -1.95 29.06 6.34
N ASN A 186 -3.24 29.37 6.26
CA ASN A 186 -4.27 28.42 5.83
C ASN A 186 -4.06 27.95 4.37
N LEU A 187 -3.71 28.88 3.48
CA LEU A 187 -3.39 28.58 2.09
C LEU A 187 -2.14 27.69 1.97
N ARG A 188 -1.11 27.95 2.79
CA ARG A 188 0.07 27.09 2.87
C ARG A 188 -0.28 25.67 3.32
N LEU A 189 -1.02 25.54 4.42
CA LEU A 189 -1.46 24.23 4.92
C LEU A 189 -2.29 23.47 3.87
N SER A 190 -3.17 24.17 3.13
CA SER A 190 -3.92 23.55 2.04
C SER A 190 -3.00 22.99 0.96
N ARG A 191 -2.02 23.79 0.50
CA ARG A 191 -1.05 23.37 -0.52
C ARG A 191 -0.24 22.15 -0.09
N TYR A 192 0.25 22.11 1.14
CA TYR A 192 0.96 20.93 1.64
C TYR A 192 0.05 19.70 1.77
N ARG A 193 -1.24 19.87 2.09
CA ARG A 193 -2.22 18.75 2.10
C ARG A 193 -2.54 18.27 0.69
N ASP A 194 -2.54 19.15 -0.31
CA ASP A 194 -2.67 18.77 -1.72
C ASP A 194 -1.41 18.03 -2.19
N ALA A 195 -0.22 18.51 -1.79
CA ALA A 195 1.06 17.86 -2.05
C ALA A 195 1.10 16.45 -1.44
N HIS A 196 0.71 16.29 -0.18
CA HIS A 196 0.66 15.00 0.51
C HIS A 196 -0.24 13.99 -0.22
N ARG A 197 -1.43 14.40 -0.66
CA ARG A 197 -2.34 13.57 -1.46
C ARG A 197 -1.73 13.16 -2.81
N THR A 198 -1.00 14.06 -3.43
CA THR A 198 -0.34 13.81 -4.71
C THR A 198 0.83 12.84 -4.55
N ILE A 199 1.65 13.02 -3.52
CA ILE A 199 2.72 12.09 -3.12
C ILE A 199 2.14 10.71 -2.86
N GLN A 200 1.08 10.61 -2.06
CA GLN A 200 0.41 9.33 -1.77
C GLN A 200 -0.02 8.58 -3.04
N ARG A 201 -0.53 9.29 -4.06
CA ARG A 201 -0.89 8.69 -5.35
C ARG A 201 0.34 8.26 -6.15
N ALA A 202 1.34 9.13 -6.27
CA ALA A 202 2.55 8.84 -7.01
C ALA A 202 3.30 7.62 -6.45
N LEU A 203 3.26 7.42 -5.13
CA LEU A 203 3.84 6.25 -4.45
C LEU A 203 3.13 4.93 -4.76
N LEU A 204 1.87 4.96 -5.20
CA LEU A 204 1.15 3.75 -5.66
C LEU A 204 1.55 3.33 -7.08
N GLU A 205 2.04 4.28 -7.87
CA GLU A 205 2.35 4.08 -9.29
C GLU A 205 3.81 3.69 -9.53
N HIS A 206 4.73 4.15 -8.66
CA HIS A 206 6.17 3.95 -8.83
C HIS A 206 6.72 2.99 -7.79
N SER A 207 7.33 1.90 -8.26
CA SER A 207 7.96 0.89 -7.41
C SER A 207 9.47 1.07 -7.28
N ASP A 208 10.07 2.19 -7.70
CA ASP A 208 11.52 2.43 -7.64
C ASP A 208 11.88 3.59 -6.70
N LEU A 209 12.96 3.44 -5.93
CA LEU A 209 13.43 4.37 -4.90
C LEU A 209 13.73 5.77 -5.45
N ALA A 210 14.39 5.85 -6.62
CA ALA A 210 14.73 7.13 -7.23
C ALA A 210 13.46 7.93 -7.59
N ASN A 211 12.45 7.25 -8.11
CA ASN A 211 11.17 7.86 -8.47
C ASN A 211 10.35 8.25 -7.24
N ILE A 212 10.41 7.47 -6.15
CA ILE A 212 9.78 7.81 -4.87
C ILE A 212 10.33 9.16 -4.33
N TYR A 213 11.65 9.31 -4.29
CA TYR A 213 12.27 10.55 -3.80
C TYR A 213 12.05 11.73 -4.76
N LEU A 214 12.08 11.48 -6.07
CA LEU A 214 11.81 12.52 -7.07
C LEU A 214 10.37 13.01 -6.99
N ALA A 215 9.39 12.11 -6.87
CA ALA A 215 7.98 12.46 -6.73
C ALA A 215 7.74 13.26 -5.45
N LEU A 216 8.38 12.88 -4.33
CA LEU A 216 8.34 13.64 -3.08
C LEU A 216 8.85 15.07 -3.27
N ALA A 217 10.07 15.23 -3.79
CA ALA A 217 10.71 16.54 -3.89
C ALA A 217 10.04 17.45 -4.92
N SER A 218 9.71 16.92 -6.11
CA SER A 218 9.00 17.68 -7.16
C SER A 218 7.64 18.15 -6.67
N THR A 219 6.84 17.28 -6.06
CA THR A 219 5.51 17.67 -5.57
C THR A 219 5.59 18.74 -4.48
N LEU A 220 6.54 18.63 -3.55
CA LEU A 220 6.73 19.65 -2.51
C LEU A 220 7.24 20.99 -3.06
N ALA A 221 8.09 20.96 -4.09
CA ALA A 221 8.56 22.17 -4.75
C ALA A 221 7.44 22.84 -5.58
N GLU A 222 6.69 22.06 -6.36
CA GLU A 222 5.70 22.56 -7.31
C GLU A 222 4.36 22.95 -6.63
N VAL A 223 3.83 22.06 -5.79
CA VAL A 223 2.49 22.25 -5.18
C VAL A 223 2.58 23.11 -3.93
N ALA A 224 3.60 22.90 -3.10
CA ALA A 224 3.80 23.62 -1.85
C ALA A 224 4.66 24.89 -1.99
N ALA A 225 5.22 25.14 -3.18
CA ALA A 225 6.07 26.31 -3.49
C ALA A 225 7.27 26.45 -2.54
N ALA A 226 7.85 25.32 -2.10
CA ALA A 226 9.08 25.33 -1.33
C ALA A 226 10.24 25.90 -2.16
N VAL A 227 11.09 26.72 -1.53
CA VAL A 227 12.19 27.42 -2.23
C VAL A 227 13.30 26.45 -2.63
N ALA A 228 13.49 25.40 -1.85
CA ALA A 228 14.25 24.22 -2.24
C ALA A 228 13.77 23.02 -1.43
N VAL A 229 13.75 21.85 -2.06
CA VAL A 229 13.51 20.56 -1.44
C VAL A 229 14.63 19.63 -1.83
N VAL A 230 15.32 19.06 -0.85
CA VAL A 230 16.48 18.18 -1.07
C VAL A 230 16.29 16.90 -0.28
N VAL A 231 16.57 15.76 -0.88
CA VAL A 231 16.56 14.46 -0.22
C VAL A 231 17.98 13.92 -0.17
N TYR A 232 18.44 13.64 1.05
CA TYR A 232 19.71 13.00 1.33
C TYR A 232 19.51 11.54 1.74
N VAL A 233 20.39 10.66 1.30
CA VAL A 233 20.41 9.23 1.66
C VAL A 233 21.79 8.89 2.22
N PRO A 234 21.90 8.13 3.33
CA PRO A 234 23.19 7.76 3.87
C PRO A 234 23.99 6.88 2.91
N ALA A 235 25.24 7.27 2.68
CA ALA A 235 26.25 6.56 1.91
C ALA A 235 27.56 6.60 2.70
N ASP A 236 27.88 5.49 3.37
CA ASP A 236 29.03 5.36 4.27
C ASP A 236 29.08 6.44 5.37
N GLU A 237 30.05 7.35 5.32
CA GLU A 237 30.29 8.42 6.30
C GLU A 237 29.56 9.74 5.98
N THR A 238 28.82 9.79 4.86
CA THR A 238 28.18 11.01 4.36
C THR A 238 26.71 10.82 3.99
N LEU A 239 25.96 11.91 3.97
CA LEU A 239 24.60 12.01 3.49
C LEU A 239 24.65 12.48 2.04
N ARG A 240 24.55 11.54 1.10
CA ARG A 240 24.63 11.84 -0.33
C ARG A 240 23.31 12.43 -0.82
N GLN A 241 23.38 13.51 -1.58
CA GLN A 241 22.19 14.08 -2.20
C GLN A 241 21.72 13.17 -3.35
N VAL A 242 20.48 12.68 -3.27
CA VAL A 242 19.88 11.86 -4.35
C VAL A 242 18.92 12.67 -5.23
N VAL A 243 18.28 13.70 -4.65
CA VAL A 243 17.31 14.56 -5.35
C VAL A 243 17.39 15.98 -4.80
N GLY A 244 17.35 16.98 -5.67
CA GLY A 244 17.16 18.39 -5.31
C GLY A 244 16.24 19.09 -6.31
N VAL A 245 15.22 19.80 -5.83
CA VAL A 245 14.24 20.50 -6.67
C VAL A 245 13.92 21.88 -6.08
N GLY A 246 13.82 22.90 -6.93
CA GLY A 246 13.42 24.26 -6.56
C GLY A 246 14.47 25.34 -6.89
N PRO A 247 14.12 26.63 -6.84
CA PRO A 247 14.98 27.74 -7.25
C PRO A 247 16.36 27.80 -6.58
N LEU A 248 16.49 27.34 -5.33
CA LEU A 248 17.76 27.33 -4.59
C LEU A 248 18.40 25.93 -4.47
N ALA A 249 17.86 24.90 -5.14
CA ALA A 249 18.38 23.54 -5.02
C ALA A 249 19.84 23.41 -5.48
N ASP A 250 20.22 24.04 -6.58
CA ASP A 250 21.60 24.02 -7.10
C ASP A 250 22.58 24.71 -6.15
N ALA A 251 22.15 25.79 -5.50
CA ALA A 251 22.97 26.50 -4.50
C ALA A 251 23.21 25.61 -3.28
N ILE A 252 22.21 24.84 -2.84
CA ILE A 252 22.37 23.86 -1.76
C ILE A 252 23.26 22.69 -2.21
N ALA A 253 23.10 22.20 -3.44
CA ALA A 253 23.91 21.11 -4.00
C ALA A 253 25.39 21.48 -4.15
N SER A 254 25.72 22.78 -4.25
CA SER A 254 27.11 23.26 -4.28
C SER A 254 27.81 23.22 -2.91
N MET A 255 27.08 22.94 -1.84
CA MET A 255 27.66 22.77 -0.51
C MET A 255 28.34 21.40 -0.36
N PRO A 256 29.32 21.27 0.56
CA PRO A 256 29.85 19.96 0.94
C PRO A 256 28.73 19.03 1.44
N GLU A 257 28.79 17.76 1.05
CA GLU A 257 27.82 16.76 1.51
C GLU A 257 27.85 16.64 3.05
N PRO A 258 26.68 16.59 3.72
CA PRO A 258 26.68 16.54 5.18
C PRO A 258 27.25 15.21 5.71
N PRO A 259 28.09 15.21 6.76
CA PRO A 259 28.54 13.96 7.36
C PRO A 259 27.39 13.25 8.10
N THR A 260 27.48 11.93 8.27
CA THR A 260 26.51 11.13 9.06
C THR A 260 26.74 11.21 10.57
N HIS A 261 27.83 11.85 10.99
CA HIS A 261 28.29 12.00 12.37
C HIS A 261 28.84 13.43 12.59
N ALA A 262 29.00 13.82 13.85
CA ALA A 262 29.43 15.17 14.22
C ALA A 262 30.96 15.23 14.43
N ASP A 263 31.71 15.52 13.37
CA ASP A 263 33.16 15.75 13.43
C ASP A 263 33.49 17.23 13.17
N GLY A 264 33.54 18.05 14.24
CA GLY A 264 33.96 19.45 14.17
C GLY A 264 33.18 20.42 15.06
N SER A 265 33.47 21.73 14.91
CA SER A 265 32.84 22.81 15.69
C SER A 265 31.52 23.34 15.10
N SER A 266 31.10 22.88 13.92
CA SER A 266 29.85 23.26 13.23
C SER A 266 29.17 22.01 12.68
N ILE A 267 27.90 21.79 13.03
CA ILE A 267 27.12 20.61 12.63
C ILE A 267 26.00 21.05 11.69
N LEU A 268 25.95 20.44 10.51
CA LEU A 268 24.95 20.76 9.50
C LEU A 268 23.55 20.26 9.92
N THR A 269 22.51 21.01 9.55
CA THR A 269 21.12 20.69 9.95
C THR A 269 20.65 19.30 9.50
N PRO A 270 20.97 18.79 8.29
CA PRO A 270 20.67 17.41 7.90
C PRO A 270 21.39 16.37 8.77
N THR A 271 22.64 16.64 9.16
CA THR A 271 23.42 15.77 10.06
C THR A 271 22.75 15.65 11.42
N LEU A 272 22.29 16.77 12.00
CA LEU A 272 21.56 16.76 13.26
C LEU A 272 20.25 15.95 13.16
N ALA A 273 19.45 16.17 12.13
CA ALA A 273 18.19 15.43 11.95
C ALA A 273 18.42 13.93 11.76
N TYR A 274 19.50 13.54 11.09
CA TYR A 274 19.90 12.15 10.93
C TYR A 274 20.34 11.50 12.26
N MET A 275 21.19 12.19 13.02
CA MET A 275 21.74 11.69 14.29
C MET A 275 20.68 11.61 15.39
N GLU A 276 19.83 12.63 15.51
CA GLU A 276 18.78 12.68 16.53
C GLU A 276 17.57 11.81 16.18
N GLY A 277 17.37 11.52 14.88
CA GLY A 277 16.17 10.82 14.41
C GLY A 277 14.88 11.62 14.68
N ALA A 278 14.98 12.95 14.74
CA ALA A 278 13.86 13.86 14.96
C ALA A 278 13.90 15.04 13.97
N PRO A 279 12.75 15.68 13.68
CA PRO A 279 12.73 16.88 12.85
C PRO A 279 13.51 18.04 13.49
N ILE A 280 14.36 18.71 12.70
CA ILE A 280 15.15 19.88 13.13
C ILE A 280 14.77 21.08 12.27
N VAL A 281 14.32 22.17 12.90
CA VAL A 281 13.97 23.43 12.23
C VAL A 281 14.85 24.57 12.74
N ARG A 282 15.40 25.36 11.81
CA ARG A 282 16.17 26.57 12.10
C ARG A 282 15.54 27.78 11.42
N ARG A 283 15.33 28.83 12.20
CA ARG A 283 14.86 30.14 11.72
C ARG A 283 16.06 31.06 11.52
N ARG A 284 16.06 31.86 10.47
CA ARG A 284 17.18 32.74 10.06
C ARG A 284 18.53 32.03 10.15
N PRO A 285 18.75 30.95 9.36
CA PRO A 285 19.98 30.17 9.39
C PRO A 285 21.23 31.05 9.27
N SER A 286 21.21 32.12 8.48
CA SER A 286 22.33 33.07 8.34
C SER A 286 22.75 33.80 9.63
N LEU A 287 21.97 33.73 10.72
CA LEU A 287 22.31 34.32 12.03
C LEU A 287 22.89 33.30 13.02
N HIS A 288 22.85 32.01 12.68
CA HIS A 288 23.39 30.95 13.52
C HIS A 288 24.90 30.79 13.28
N PRO A 289 25.75 30.90 14.32
CA PRO A 289 27.21 30.82 14.16
C PRO A 289 27.71 29.41 13.85
N ASP A 290 26.86 28.39 14.05
CA ASP A 290 27.15 26.97 13.92
C ASP A 290 26.71 26.36 12.58
N VAL A 291 26.15 27.14 11.64
CA VAL A 291 25.84 26.68 10.27
C VAL A 291 26.90 27.10 9.25
N ALA A 292 26.94 26.40 8.11
CA ALA A 292 27.92 26.63 7.05
C ALA A 292 27.97 28.10 6.60
N PRO A 293 29.17 28.68 6.37
CA PRO A 293 29.31 30.07 5.92
C PRO A 293 28.56 30.42 4.63
N ALA A 294 28.27 29.41 3.80
CA ALA A 294 27.47 29.54 2.58
C ALA A 294 26.06 30.13 2.83
N TRP A 295 25.49 29.93 4.03
CA TRP A 295 24.20 30.54 4.43
C TRP A 295 24.29 32.06 4.63
N HIS A 296 25.49 32.64 4.74
CA HIS A 296 25.67 34.09 4.90
C HIS A 296 25.77 34.84 3.56
N THR A 297 25.93 34.12 2.45
CA THR A 297 26.12 34.70 1.11
C THR A 297 24.91 34.47 0.20
N ALA A 298 24.64 35.41 -0.71
CA ALA A 298 23.59 35.24 -1.72
C ALA A 298 23.92 34.06 -2.66
N PRO A 299 22.92 33.27 -3.09
CA PRO A 299 21.48 33.50 -2.92
C PRO A 299 20.89 32.95 -1.60
N LEU A 300 21.63 32.17 -0.83
CA LEU A 300 21.15 31.45 0.35
C LEU A 300 20.87 32.33 1.57
N ALA A 301 21.50 33.51 1.64
CA ALA A 301 21.22 34.52 2.65
C ALA A 301 19.73 34.96 2.69
N GLN A 302 18.96 34.67 1.63
CA GLN A 302 17.53 34.99 1.51
C GLN A 302 16.62 33.93 2.15
N VAL A 303 17.16 32.79 2.59
CA VAL A 303 16.37 31.73 3.24
C VAL A 303 16.05 32.13 4.67
N ALA A 304 14.75 32.24 4.97
CA ALA A 304 14.27 32.65 6.29
C ALA A 304 14.06 31.48 7.25
N ALA A 305 13.83 30.27 6.75
CA ALA A 305 13.76 29.06 7.56
C ALA A 305 14.18 27.80 6.78
N ILE A 306 14.77 26.84 7.50
CA ILE A 306 15.08 25.50 6.99
C ILE A 306 14.53 24.48 7.97
N GLY A 307 13.93 23.41 7.46
CA GLY A 307 13.58 22.25 8.26
C GLY A 307 14.07 20.95 7.63
N CYS A 308 14.53 20.03 8.47
CA CYS A 308 15.00 18.71 8.09
C CYS A 308 14.17 17.62 8.79
N TRP A 309 13.58 16.69 8.03
CA TRP A 309 12.79 15.57 8.54
C TRP A 309 13.45 14.23 8.22
N PRO A 310 13.72 13.38 9.21
CA PRO A 310 14.18 12.02 8.96
C PRO A 310 13.03 11.16 8.42
N ILE A 311 13.33 10.31 7.44
CA ILE A 311 12.42 9.34 6.84
C ILE A 311 12.88 7.94 7.25
N PHE A 312 12.00 7.17 7.88
CA PHE A 312 12.33 5.84 8.39
C PHE A 312 11.74 4.73 7.52
N SER A 313 12.53 3.70 7.26
CA SER A 313 12.06 2.44 6.65
C SER A 313 11.86 1.31 7.67
N GLY A 314 11.90 1.57 8.99
CA GLY A 314 11.67 0.59 10.06
C GLY A 314 10.37 0.83 10.84
N LEU A 315 9.91 -0.12 11.66
CA LEU A 315 8.73 0.08 12.54
C LEU A 315 9.11 0.83 13.83
N PRO A 316 8.21 1.64 14.41
CA PRO A 316 8.42 2.19 15.75
C PRO A 316 8.36 1.06 16.80
N GLY A 317 9.50 0.70 17.42
CA GLY A 317 9.54 -0.19 18.60
C GLY A 317 10.33 -1.49 18.50
N GLU A 318 11.10 -1.73 17.43
CA GLU A 318 12.09 -2.81 17.39
C GLU A 318 13.34 -2.44 18.22
N LEU A 319 13.89 -3.39 19.00
CA LEU A 319 14.98 -3.18 19.94
C LEU A 319 16.37 -3.12 19.25
N ASP A 320 17.09 -2.03 19.53
CA ASP A 320 18.55 -1.91 19.76
C ASP A 320 19.60 -2.16 18.65
N SER A 321 19.25 -2.13 17.36
CA SER A 321 20.27 -1.76 16.34
C SER A 321 19.69 -0.94 15.19
N ALA A 322 20.05 0.35 15.21
CA ALA A 322 19.86 1.35 14.16
C ALA A 322 18.40 1.71 13.81
N ARG A 323 17.78 2.53 14.67
CA ARG A 323 16.68 3.43 14.28
C ARG A 323 17.22 4.60 13.41
N GLN A 324 18.05 4.26 12.44
CA GLN A 324 18.75 5.21 11.60
C GLN A 324 17.84 5.59 10.44
N ALA A 325 17.78 6.88 10.12
CA ALA A 325 16.92 7.36 9.05
C ALA A 325 17.40 6.79 7.71
N ALA A 326 16.48 6.25 6.90
CA ALA A 326 16.78 5.78 5.56
C ALA A 326 17.03 6.95 4.59
N ALA A 327 16.48 8.12 4.89
CA ALA A 327 16.72 9.37 4.18
C ALA A 327 16.46 10.57 5.10
N VAL A 328 16.95 11.74 4.71
CA VAL A 328 16.63 13.03 5.34
C VAL A 328 16.09 13.98 4.29
N LEU A 329 14.87 14.49 4.53
CA LEU A 329 14.21 15.49 3.71
C LEU A 329 14.51 16.89 4.24
N LEU A 330 15.17 17.73 3.44
CA LEU A 330 15.39 19.14 3.71
C LEU A 330 14.39 19.99 2.93
N LEU A 331 13.74 20.94 3.62
CA LEU A 331 12.93 22.00 3.03
C LEU A 331 13.48 23.37 3.40
N ALA A 332 13.66 24.24 2.40
CA ALA A 332 13.99 25.65 2.59
C ALA A 332 12.79 26.55 2.26
N SER A 333 12.57 27.58 3.07
CA SER A 333 11.49 28.55 2.90
C SER A 333 11.98 30.00 2.99
N ALA A 334 11.36 30.88 2.21
CA ALA A 334 11.54 32.33 2.29
C ALA A 334 10.79 32.96 3.47
N GLU A 335 9.95 32.18 4.18
CA GLU A 335 9.16 32.66 5.30
C GLU A 335 9.70 32.15 6.64
N ILE A 336 9.80 33.03 7.64
CA ILE A 336 10.42 32.71 8.93
C ILE A 336 9.59 31.74 9.78
N ASP A 337 8.27 31.80 9.68
CA ASP A 337 7.32 30.94 10.39
C ASP A 337 6.75 29.84 9.48
N ALA A 338 7.52 29.41 8.47
CA ALA A 338 7.09 28.40 7.51
C ALA A 338 6.67 27.07 8.17
N PHE A 339 7.40 26.69 9.23
CA PHE A 339 7.27 25.42 9.92
C PHE A 339 6.65 25.62 11.32
N ASP A 340 5.37 25.96 11.36
CA ASP A 340 4.61 25.99 12.62
C ASP A 340 4.24 24.56 13.10
N ALA A 341 3.55 24.44 14.23
CA ALA A 341 3.19 23.13 14.79
C ALA A 341 2.26 22.29 13.89
N ASP A 342 1.42 22.93 13.07
CA ASP A 342 0.52 22.21 12.16
C ASP A 342 1.30 21.70 10.94
N MET A 343 2.23 22.52 10.43
CA MET A 343 3.12 22.14 9.34
C MET A 343 4.07 21.02 9.76
N HIS A 344 4.61 21.06 10.98
CA HIS A 344 5.42 19.97 11.52
C HIS A 344 4.67 18.63 11.46
N ARG A 345 3.42 18.59 11.97
CA ARG A 345 2.61 17.36 11.94
C ARG A 345 2.36 16.87 10.52
N LEU A 346 2.08 17.78 9.58
CA LEU A 346 1.83 17.40 8.19
C LEU A 346 3.10 16.88 7.50
N LEU A 347 4.25 17.46 7.80
CA LEU A 347 5.54 16.98 7.28
C LEU A 347 5.95 15.64 7.91
N ASP A 348 5.63 15.39 9.18
CA ASP A 348 5.74 14.07 9.80
C ASP A 348 4.88 13.04 9.05
N GLU A 349 3.62 13.37 8.77
CA GLU A 349 2.71 12.49 8.00
C GLU A 349 3.25 12.21 6.58
N ILE A 350 3.86 13.19 5.93
CA ILE A 350 4.50 13.03 4.61
C ILE A 350 5.73 12.12 4.73
N ALA A 351 6.62 12.36 5.71
CA ALA A 351 7.81 11.55 5.94
C ALA A 351 7.44 10.09 6.26
N ASP A 352 6.42 9.86 7.08
CA ASP A 352 5.88 8.53 7.40
C ASP A 352 5.30 7.82 6.19
N THR A 353 4.58 8.56 5.33
CA THR A 353 4.01 8.02 4.08
C THR A 353 5.12 7.54 3.15
N VAL A 354 6.19 8.33 2.98
CA VAL A 354 7.34 7.96 2.17
C VAL A 354 8.07 6.77 2.80
N GLY A 355 8.26 6.79 4.12
CA GLY A 355 8.86 5.69 4.87
C GLY A 355 8.11 4.36 4.69
N LEU A 356 6.78 4.39 4.63
CA LEU A 356 5.96 3.22 4.31
C LEU A 356 6.20 2.71 2.88
N ALA A 357 6.32 3.60 1.89
CA ALA A 357 6.62 3.20 0.51
C ALA A 357 8.00 2.55 0.40
N LEU A 358 9.01 3.10 1.10
CA LEU A 358 10.35 2.49 1.19
C LEU A 358 10.29 1.08 1.79
N ARG A 359 9.47 0.86 2.83
CA ARG A 359 9.24 -0.47 3.42
C ARG A 359 8.64 -1.45 2.42
N GLN A 360 7.59 -1.04 1.71
CA GLN A 360 6.94 -1.90 0.72
C GLN A 360 7.88 -2.27 -0.41
N HIS A 361 8.69 -1.32 -0.89
CA HIS A 361 9.71 -1.58 -1.91
C HIS A 361 10.72 -2.64 -1.43
N ASN A 362 11.30 -2.45 -0.25
CA ASN A 362 12.29 -3.37 0.32
C ASN A 362 11.69 -4.77 0.54
N HIS A 363 10.44 -4.86 1.00
CA HIS A 363 9.77 -6.13 1.18
C HIS A 363 9.50 -6.86 -0.15
N HIS A 364 9.07 -6.13 -1.19
CA HIS A 364 8.82 -6.71 -2.51
C HIS A 364 10.12 -7.23 -3.15
N GLN A 365 11.22 -6.47 -3.02
CA GLN A 365 12.56 -6.91 -3.43
C GLN A 365 12.97 -8.22 -2.73
N ALA A 366 12.77 -8.29 -1.40
CA ALA A 366 13.09 -9.49 -0.62
C ALA A 366 12.24 -10.71 -1.03
N LEU A 367 10.94 -10.52 -1.25
CA LEU A 367 10.04 -11.58 -1.74
C LEU A 367 10.45 -12.08 -3.13
N TYR A 368 10.82 -11.16 -4.02
CA TYR A 368 11.24 -11.50 -5.38
C TYR A 368 12.55 -12.31 -5.35
N GLN A 369 13.54 -11.90 -4.55
CA GLN A 369 14.78 -12.64 -4.35
C GLN A 369 14.54 -14.03 -3.74
N GLU A 370 13.65 -14.15 -2.75
CA GLU A 370 13.31 -15.45 -2.17
C GLU A 370 12.56 -16.34 -3.18
N GLN A 371 11.69 -15.77 -4.01
CA GLN A 371 11.02 -16.50 -5.08
C GLN A 371 12.03 -17.01 -6.12
N GLU A 372 13.00 -16.19 -6.53
CA GLU A 372 14.09 -16.60 -7.41
C GLU A 372 14.91 -17.73 -6.79
N ARG A 373 15.27 -17.60 -5.51
CA ARG A 373 15.98 -18.63 -4.75
C ARG A 373 15.20 -19.94 -4.69
N GLN A 374 13.90 -19.89 -4.41
CA GLN A 374 13.04 -21.08 -4.38
C GLN A 374 12.90 -21.72 -5.76
N THR A 375 12.78 -20.90 -6.80
CA THR A 375 12.73 -21.39 -8.18
C THR A 375 14.03 -22.07 -8.56
N TYR A 376 15.17 -21.47 -8.20
CA TYR A 376 16.49 -22.04 -8.40
C TYR A 376 16.63 -23.40 -7.70
N LEU A 377 16.29 -23.48 -6.41
CA LEU A 377 16.33 -24.71 -5.63
C LEU A 377 15.36 -25.80 -6.11
N ALA A 378 14.23 -25.41 -6.70
CA ALA A 378 13.27 -26.37 -7.27
C ALA A 378 13.74 -26.97 -8.61
N LEU A 379 14.71 -26.34 -9.28
CA LEU A 379 15.16 -26.71 -10.62
C LEU A 379 16.61 -27.21 -10.69
N HIS A 380 17.40 -27.06 -9.62
CA HIS A 380 18.80 -27.50 -9.57
C HIS A 380 19.00 -28.58 -8.49
N ASP A 381 20.03 -29.41 -8.67
CA ASP A 381 20.51 -30.39 -7.70
C ASP A 381 21.40 -29.69 -6.67
N ALA A 382 21.10 -29.88 -5.38
CA ALA A 382 21.77 -29.16 -4.30
C ALA A 382 23.26 -29.53 -4.11
N LEU A 383 23.69 -30.69 -4.63
CA LEU A 383 25.08 -31.14 -4.50
C LEU A 383 25.96 -30.68 -5.67
N THR A 384 25.47 -30.84 -6.90
CA THR A 384 26.25 -30.61 -8.12
C THR A 384 25.99 -29.25 -8.79
N ASP A 385 24.96 -28.53 -8.34
CA ASP A 385 24.47 -27.27 -8.93
C ASP A 385 24.00 -27.41 -10.39
N LEU A 386 23.88 -28.65 -10.89
CA LEU A 386 23.33 -28.93 -12.22
C LEU A 386 21.80 -28.89 -12.21
N PRO A 387 21.16 -28.67 -13.37
CA PRO A 387 19.73 -28.90 -13.55
C PRO A 387 19.29 -30.27 -13.01
N ASN A 388 18.19 -30.30 -12.27
CA ASN A 388 17.59 -31.55 -11.78
C ASN A 388 16.62 -32.15 -12.82
N ARG A 389 16.01 -33.30 -12.49
CA ARG A 389 15.06 -33.98 -13.39
C ARG A 389 13.95 -33.07 -13.91
N ARG A 390 13.40 -32.21 -13.05
CA ARG A 390 12.31 -31.31 -13.42
C ARG A 390 12.77 -30.24 -14.42
N ALA A 391 13.98 -29.70 -14.26
CA ALA A 391 14.55 -28.75 -15.22
C ALA A 391 14.87 -29.41 -16.58
N LEU A 392 15.37 -30.65 -16.56
CA LEU A 392 15.59 -31.45 -17.76
C LEU A 392 14.30 -31.63 -18.57
N ASP A 393 13.20 -32.02 -17.93
CA ASP A 393 11.93 -32.26 -18.63
C ASP A 393 11.45 -31.00 -19.37
N TYR A 394 11.56 -29.82 -18.74
CA TYR A 394 11.25 -28.52 -19.39
C TYR A 394 12.20 -28.18 -20.54
N HIS A 395 13.49 -28.45 -20.38
CA HIS A 395 14.50 -28.17 -21.39
C HIS A 395 14.32 -29.06 -22.62
N LEU A 396 14.09 -30.36 -22.41
CA LEU A 396 14.03 -31.38 -23.45
C LEU A 396 12.83 -31.19 -24.40
N GLU A 397 11.66 -30.81 -23.88
CA GLU A 397 10.49 -30.44 -24.69
C GLU A 397 10.80 -29.27 -25.63
N ARG A 398 11.51 -28.24 -25.13
CA ARG A 398 11.90 -27.07 -25.94
C ARG A 398 12.98 -27.42 -26.96
N ALA A 399 13.94 -28.27 -26.60
CA ALA A 399 15.01 -28.74 -27.47
C ALA A 399 14.45 -29.57 -28.64
N LEU A 400 13.51 -30.47 -28.38
CA LEU A 400 12.79 -31.22 -29.41
C LEU A 400 12.05 -30.32 -30.38
N ALA A 401 11.31 -29.32 -29.87
CA ALA A 401 10.60 -28.37 -30.71
C ALA A 401 11.55 -27.55 -31.61
N ARG A 402 12.75 -27.21 -31.13
CA ARG A 402 13.81 -26.57 -31.94
C ARG A 402 14.35 -27.52 -33.01
N ALA A 403 14.76 -28.72 -32.62
CA ALA A 403 15.31 -29.73 -33.53
C ALA A 403 14.35 -30.06 -34.68
N ALA A 404 13.06 -30.24 -34.37
CA ALA A 404 12.00 -30.46 -35.37
C ALA A 404 11.86 -29.29 -36.35
N ARG A 405 11.94 -28.04 -35.85
CA ARG A 405 11.81 -26.83 -36.67
C ARG A 405 13.02 -26.61 -37.57
N HIS A 406 14.22 -26.89 -37.08
CA HIS A 406 15.48 -26.65 -37.79
C HIS A 406 15.94 -27.85 -38.62
N GLN A 407 15.21 -28.97 -38.59
CA GLN A 407 15.56 -30.24 -39.25
C GLN A 407 16.95 -30.73 -38.85
N ARG A 408 17.23 -30.68 -37.55
CA ARG A 408 18.50 -31.09 -36.95
C ARG A 408 18.30 -32.28 -36.03
N LEU A 409 19.36 -33.05 -35.81
CA LEU A 409 19.35 -34.16 -34.87
C LEU A 409 19.46 -33.61 -33.44
N LEU A 410 18.77 -34.29 -32.52
CA LEU A 410 18.90 -34.10 -31.08
C LEU A 410 19.30 -35.44 -30.49
N ALA A 411 20.39 -35.49 -29.71
CA ALA A 411 20.78 -36.70 -29.00
C ALA A 411 20.51 -36.56 -27.50
N VAL A 412 19.98 -37.60 -26.89
CA VAL A 412 19.80 -37.71 -25.44
C VAL A 412 20.63 -38.88 -24.94
N GLY A 413 21.58 -38.60 -24.05
CA GLY A 413 22.45 -39.57 -23.41
C GLY A 413 22.05 -39.81 -21.96
N MET A 414 21.89 -41.07 -21.56
CA MET A 414 21.77 -41.48 -20.16
C MET A 414 23.11 -42.03 -19.69
N LEU A 415 23.73 -41.36 -18.73
CA LEU A 415 25.05 -41.68 -18.19
C LEU A 415 24.94 -42.13 -16.74
N ASP A 416 25.64 -43.19 -16.39
CA ASP A 416 25.75 -43.71 -15.04
C ASP A 416 27.23 -43.91 -14.65
N LEU A 417 27.58 -43.57 -13.40
CA LEU A 417 28.92 -43.79 -12.87
C LEU A 417 29.08 -45.25 -12.43
N ASP A 418 30.05 -45.95 -13.01
CA ASP A 418 30.34 -47.32 -12.62
C ASP A 418 31.02 -47.35 -11.23
N ASP A 419 30.59 -48.28 -10.38
CA ASP A 419 31.26 -48.64 -9.11
C ASP A 419 31.41 -47.49 -8.08
N LEU A 420 30.50 -46.51 -8.06
CA LEU A 420 30.47 -45.43 -7.05
C LEU A 420 30.28 -45.94 -5.61
N LYS A 421 29.50 -47.02 -5.42
CA LYS A 421 29.23 -47.59 -4.08
C LYS A 421 30.50 -48.11 -3.39
N PRO A 422 31.37 -48.92 -4.03
CA PRO A 422 32.70 -49.25 -3.51
C PRO A 422 33.56 -48.04 -3.11
N ILE A 423 33.47 -46.92 -3.85
CA ILE A 423 34.19 -45.69 -3.53
C ILE A 423 33.66 -45.10 -2.21
N ASN A 424 32.33 -45.01 -2.07
CA ASN A 424 31.69 -44.56 -0.83
C ASN A 424 32.04 -45.45 0.37
N ASP A 425 32.04 -46.77 0.18
CA ASP A 425 32.34 -47.73 1.23
C ASP A 425 33.81 -47.66 1.69
N ARG A 426 34.73 -47.30 0.78
CA ARG A 426 36.18 -47.25 1.06
C ARG A 426 36.67 -45.89 1.56
N TYR A 427 36.14 -44.79 1.03
CA TYR A 427 36.62 -43.43 1.27
C TYR A 427 35.60 -42.53 1.98
N GLY A 428 34.39 -43.05 2.25
CA GLY A 428 33.29 -42.34 2.88
C GLY A 428 32.42 -41.56 1.89
N HIS A 429 31.19 -41.26 2.30
CA HIS A 429 30.21 -40.55 1.46
C HIS A 429 30.69 -39.15 1.01
N ALA A 430 31.43 -38.43 1.85
CA ALA A 430 31.99 -37.13 1.47
C ALA A 430 33.00 -37.21 0.30
N ALA A 431 33.67 -38.35 0.13
CA ALA A 431 34.56 -38.58 -1.01
C ALA A 431 33.75 -38.85 -2.28
N GLY A 432 32.68 -39.64 -2.22
CA GLY A 432 31.78 -39.84 -3.35
C GLY A 432 31.05 -38.56 -3.77
N ASP A 433 30.65 -37.71 -2.82
CA ASP A 433 30.06 -36.41 -3.11
C ASP A 433 31.03 -35.52 -3.91
N ARG A 434 32.32 -35.52 -3.54
CA ARG A 434 33.36 -34.81 -4.29
C ARG A 434 33.57 -35.39 -5.69
N VAL A 435 33.50 -36.72 -5.85
CA VAL A 435 33.54 -37.36 -7.17
C VAL A 435 32.37 -36.89 -8.03
N LEU A 436 31.15 -36.87 -7.48
CA LEU A 436 29.95 -36.41 -8.19
C LEU A 436 30.06 -34.94 -8.61
N ILE A 437 30.55 -34.06 -7.73
CA ILE A 437 30.80 -32.64 -8.03
C ILE A 437 31.84 -32.51 -9.16
N GLU A 438 32.93 -33.25 -9.10
CA GLU A 438 33.98 -33.18 -10.12
C GLU A 438 33.52 -33.76 -11.46
N VAL A 439 32.70 -34.81 -11.46
CA VAL A 439 32.08 -35.35 -12.69
C VAL A 439 31.14 -34.32 -13.30
N ALA A 440 30.26 -33.73 -12.49
CA ALA A 440 29.36 -32.67 -12.93
C ALA A 440 30.13 -31.52 -13.59
N ARG A 441 31.20 -31.05 -12.93
CA ARG A 441 32.07 -29.98 -13.44
C ARG A 441 32.72 -30.35 -14.78
N ARG A 442 33.22 -31.59 -14.91
CA ARG A 442 33.89 -32.07 -16.12
C ARG A 442 32.94 -32.33 -17.29
N LEU A 443 31.75 -32.84 -17.01
CA LEU A 443 30.67 -32.96 -17.99
C LEU A 443 30.29 -31.56 -18.48
N HIS A 444 29.93 -30.65 -17.57
CA HIS A 444 29.50 -29.30 -17.92
C HIS A 444 30.58 -28.53 -18.71
N GLY A 445 31.85 -28.61 -18.29
CA GLY A 445 32.95 -27.93 -18.98
C GLY A 445 33.35 -28.53 -20.33
N ALA A 446 32.97 -29.78 -20.62
CA ALA A 446 33.23 -30.43 -21.91
C ALA A 446 32.07 -30.28 -22.91
N LEU A 447 30.94 -29.72 -22.49
CA LEU A 447 29.77 -29.46 -23.33
C LEU A 447 29.83 -28.08 -24.00
N ARG A 448 29.11 -27.91 -25.11
CA ARG A 448 28.95 -26.61 -25.79
C ARG A 448 27.89 -25.77 -25.08
N SER A 449 27.79 -24.49 -25.41
CA SER A 449 26.76 -23.58 -24.88
C SER A 449 25.32 -24.04 -25.17
N GLU A 450 25.12 -24.74 -26.29
CA GLU A 450 23.82 -25.29 -26.70
C GLU A 450 23.52 -26.69 -26.14
N ASP A 451 24.53 -27.39 -25.62
CA ASP A 451 24.34 -28.69 -24.99
C ASP A 451 24.02 -28.52 -23.50
N SER A 452 23.35 -29.50 -22.89
CA SER A 452 23.04 -29.45 -21.46
C SER A 452 23.33 -30.77 -20.75
N VAL A 453 23.61 -30.65 -19.45
CA VAL A 453 23.73 -31.79 -18.54
C VAL A 453 22.79 -31.57 -17.36
N ALA A 454 22.10 -32.63 -16.96
CA ALA A 454 21.24 -32.64 -15.79
C ALA A 454 21.59 -33.86 -14.91
N ARG A 455 21.45 -33.73 -13.59
CA ARG A 455 21.53 -34.86 -12.68
C ARG A 455 20.12 -35.33 -12.34
N VAL A 456 19.81 -36.59 -12.65
CA VAL A 456 18.45 -37.13 -12.52
C VAL A 456 18.33 -38.15 -11.38
N GLY A 457 19.43 -38.75 -10.97
CA GLY A 457 19.51 -39.75 -9.92
C GLY A 457 20.73 -39.58 -9.02
N GLY A 458 21.03 -40.61 -8.22
CA GLY A 458 22.17 -40.59 -7.30
C GLY A 458 23.51 -40.49 -8.04
N ASP A 459 23.70 -41.35 -9.03
CA ASP A 459 24.89 -41.50 -9.88
C ASP A 459 24.56 -41.35 -11.37
N GLU A 460 23.35 -40.87 -11.69
CA GLU A 460 22.82 -40.78 -13.05
C GLU A 460 22.78 -39.33 -13.55
N PHE A 461 23.33 -39.13 -14.74
CA PHE A 461 23.37 -37.87 -15.46
C PHE A 461 22.70 -38.02 -16.82
N VAL A 462 21.94 -37.01 -17.24
CA VAL A 462 21.41 -36.93 -18.60
C VAL A 462 22.14 -35.84 -19.36
N LEU A 463 22.59 -36.18 -20.56
CA LEU A 463 23.22 -35.27 -21.49
C LEU A 463 22.24 -35.01 -22.65
N VAL A 464 22.06 -33.76 -23.04
CA VAL A 464 21.26 -33.37 -24.20
C VAL A 464 22.16 -32.63 -25.16
N PHE A 465 22.28 -33.14 -26.37
CA PHE A 465 23.10 -32.58 -27.43
C PHE A 465 22.20 -32.01 -28.53
N GLU A 466 22.27 -30.71 -28.75
CA GLU A 466 21.43 -29.98 -29.70
C GLU A 466 22.16 -29.67 -31.01
N ASP A 467 21.39 -29.36 -32.06
CA ASP A 467 21.88 -28.88 -33.37
C ASP A 467 22.89 -29.81 -34.10
N LEU A 468 22.82 -31.11 -33.87
CA LEU A 468 23.66 -32.09 -34.55
C LEU A 468 23.26 -32.21 -36.04
N ALA A 469 24.22 -32.17 -36.96
CA ALA A 469 23.97 -32.35 -38.38
C ALA A 469 24.02 -33.83 -38.78
N SER A 470 24.82 -34.63 -38.06
CA SER A 470 25.03 -36.05 -38.32
C SER A 470 25.38 -36.83 -37.04
N GLU A 471 25.38 -38.16 -37.12
CA GLU A 471 25.85 -39.03 -36.02
C GLU A 471 27.37 -38.90 -35.79
N ASP A 472 28.14 -38.53 -36.81
CA ASP A 472 29.58 -38.29 -36.67
C ASP A 472 29.89 -37.11 -35.74
N ASP A 473 29.02 -36.09 -35.73
CA ASP A 473 29.13 -34.94 -34.81
C ASP A 473 29.00 -35.38 -33.34
N LEU A 474 28.12 -36.36 -33.08
CA LEU A 474 27.93 -36.93 -31.75
C LEU A 474 29.20 -37.66 -31.30
N ALA A 475 29.81 -38.49 -32.17
CA ALA A 475 31.02 -39.23 -31.83
C ALA A 475 32.18 -38.30 -31.39
N VAL A 476 32.34 -37.15 -32.05
CA VAL A 476 33.35 -36.13 -31.70
C VAL A 476 33.10 -35.55 -30.30
N VAL A 477 31.84 -35.25 -29.96
CA VAL A 477 31.49 -34.70 -28.63
C VAL A 477 31.68 -35.75 -27.54
N LEU A 478 31.32 -37.01 -27.81
CA LEU A 478 31.52 -38.13 -26.89
C LEU A 478 33.01 -38.37 -26.62
N GLU A 479 33.87 -38.36 -27.64
CA GLU A 479 35.31 -38.51 -27.44
C GLU A 479 35.89 -37.39 -26.55
N ARG A 480 35.43 -36.15 -26.73
CA ARG A 480 35.82 -35.02 -25.88
C ARG A 480 35.36 -35.20 -24.42
N LEU A 481 34.14 -35.67 -24.21
CA LEU A 481 33.62 -36.00 -22.87
C LEU A 481 34.47 -37.10 -22.21
N TRP A 482 34.83 -38.13 -22.97
CA TRP A 482 35.66 -39.23 -22.49
C TRP A 482 37.03 -38.77 -22.02
N GLN A 483 37.73 -37.97 -22.82
CA GLN A 483 39.04 -37.42 -22.46
C GLN A 483 39.00 -36.56 -21.18
N SER A 484 37.89 -35.84 -20.96
CA SER A 484 37.66 -35.08 -19.73
C SER A 484 37.43 -36.00 -18.52
N LEU A 485 36.59 -37.03 -18.66
CA LEU A 485 36.24 -37.94 -17.57
C LEU A 485 37.38 -38.89 -17.18
N GLN A 486 38.26 -39.27 -18.10
CA GLN A 486 39.39 -40.17 -17.84
C GLN A 486 40.54 -39.57 -17.01
N GLN A 487 40.57 -38.24 -16.81
CA GLN A 487 41.64 -37.66 -15.97
C GLN A 487 41.48 -38.14 -14.51
N PRO A 488 42.55 -38.48 -13.79
CA PRO A 488 42.42 -38.90 -12.40
C PRO A 488 41.77 -37.82 -11.53
N MET A 489 40.88 -38.20 -10.61
CA MET A 489 40.19 -37.29 -9.70
C MET A 489 40.89 -37.23 -8.35
N VAL A 490 41.34 -36.04 -7.93
CA VAL A 490 42.00 -35.87 -6.64
C VAL A 490 40.96 -35.60 -5.56
N VAL A 491 40.80 -36.53 -4.62
CA VAL A 491 39.90 -36.41 -3.47
C VAL A 491 40.72 -36.51 -2.18
N GLY A 492 41.10 -35.36 -1.63
CA GLY A 492 42.04 -35.30 -0.50
C GLY A 492 43.46 -35.64 -0.96
N GLU A 493 44.07 -36.67 -0.37
CA GLU A 493 45.40 -37.18 -0.77
C GLU A 493 45.32 -38.37 -1.74
N SER A 494 44.11 -38.83 -2.09
CA SER A 494 43.90 -40.00 -2.95
C SER A 494 43.54 -39.60 -4.38
N SER A 495 44.09 -40.34 -5.35
CA SER A 495 43.71 -40.26 -6.75
C SER A 495 42.74 -41.39 -7.08
N ILE A 496 41.54 -41.05 -7.57
CA ILE A 496 40.47 -41.99 -7.88
C ILE A 496 40.22 -41.96 -9.39
N ASP A 497 40.28 -43.13 -10.02
CA ASP A 497 39.86 -43.32 -11.40
C ASP A 497 38.42 -43.82 -11.41
N ILE A 498 37.59 -43.21 -12.25
CA ILE A 498 36.19 -43.61 -12.43
C ILE A 498 35.97 -44.09 -13.87
N THR A 499 35.04 -45.01 -14.05
CA THR A 499 34.49 -45.32 -15.38
C THR A 499 33.02 -44.98 -15.40
N VAL A 500 32.50 -44.75 -16.60
CA VAL A 500 31.08 -44.39 -16.81
C VAL A 500 30.50 -45.27 -17.90
N SER A 501 29.20 -45.49 -17.86
CA SER A 501 28.43 -46.18 -18.89
C SER A 501 27.40 -45.22 -19.47
N LEU A 502 27.36 -45.08 -20.80
CA LEU A 502 26.48 -44.13 -21.49
C LEU A 502 25.62 -44.84 -22.56
N GLY A 503 24.31 -44.59 -22.56
CA GLY A 503 23.44 -44.98 -23.66
C GLY A 503 22.87 -43.75 -24.34
N VAL A 504 22.82 -43.75 -25.68
CA VAL A 504 22.37 -42.58 -26.45
C VAL A 504 21.20 -42.92 -27.36
N ALA A 505 20.18 -42.06 -27.35
CA ALA A 505 19.07 -42.09 -28.29
C ALA A 505 19.05 -40.81 -29.14
N LEU A 506 18.51 -40.90 -30.36
CA LEU A 506 18.55 -39.83 -31.35
C LEU A 506 17.14 -39.51 -31.82
N TYR A 507 16.82 -38.24 -31.95
CA TYR A 507 15.66 -37.75 -32.69
C TYR A 507 16.09 -37.34 -34.10
N PRO A 508 15.34 -37.73 -35.15
CA PRO A 508 14.10 -38.53 -35.12
C PRO A 508 14.31 -40.06 -35.20
N THR A 509 15.56 -40.56 -35.25
CA THR A 509 15.87 -41.98 -35.53
C THR A 509 15.24 -42.98 -34.56
N HIS A 510 15.30 -42.71 -33.26
CA HIS A 510 14.88 -43.61 -32.18
C HIS A 510 13.54 -43.21 -31.54
N ALA A 511 13.07 -41.98 -31.77
CA ALA A 511 11.77 -41.49 -31.30
C ALA A 511 11.24 -40.37 -32.21
N GLN A 512 9.92 -40.30 -32.41
CA GLN A 512 9.29 -39.37 -33.36
C GLN A 512 8.67 -38.12 -32.72
N ALA A 513 8.39 -38.08 -31.41
CA ALA A 513 7.66 -36.94 -30.82
C ALA A 513 7.80 -36.70 -29.31
N SER A 514 8.56 -37.51 -28.55
CA SER A 514 8.56 -37.40 -27.08
C SER A 514 9.96 -37.56 -26.47
N GLY A 515 10.31 -36.63 -25.57
CA GLY A 515 11.57 -36.67 -24.82
C GLY A 515 11.66 -37.86 -23.86
N GLU A 516 10.53 -38.25 -23.28
CA GLU A 516 10.47 -39.43 -22.39
C GLU A 516 10.76 -40.73 -23.15
N GLN A 517 10.35 -40.83 -24.42
CA GLN A 517 10.71 -41.96 -25.27
C GLN A 517 12.21 -42.02 -25.54
N LEU A 518 12.85 -40.87 -25.81
CA LEU A 518 14.31 -40.81 -25.99
C LEU A 518 15.05 -41.21 -24.72
N LEU A 519 14.64 -40.68 -23.57
CA LEU A 519 15.23 -41.02 -22.28
C LEU A 519 15.14 -42.52 -22.00
N ARG A 520 13.98 -43.14 -22.24
CA ARG A 520 13.80 -44.59 -22.05
C ARG A 520 14.68 -45.42 -22.99
N ARG A 521 14.82 -45.00 -24.25
CA ARG A 521 15.70 -45.68 -25.21
C ARG A 521 17.18 -45.53 -24.87
N ALA A 522 17.58 -44.34 -24.41
CA ALA A 522 18.93 -44.07 -23.94
C ALA A 522 19.26 -44.92 -22.70
N ASP A 523 18.34 -45.01 -21.74
CA ASP A 523 18.47 -45.85 -20.55
C ASP A 523 18.61 -47.35 -20.89
N GLN A 524 17.79 -47.86 -21.81
CA GLN A 524 17.93 -49.24 -22.32
C GLN A 524 19.31 -49.52 -22.92
N ALA A 525 19.83 -48.59 -23.74
CA ALA A 525 21.16 -48.71 -24.33
C ALA A 525 22.26 -48.64 -23.26
N MET A 526 22.13 -47.76 -22.28
CA MET A 526 23.07 -47.60 -21.17
C MET A 526 23.16 -48.90 -20.35
N TYR A 527 22.00 -49.50 -20.04
CA TYR A 527 21.94 -50.76 -19.31
C TYR A 527 22.69 -51.89 -20.04
N GLN A 528 22.59 -51.95 -21.38
CA GLN A 528 23.34 -52.92 -22.18
C GLN A 528 24.85 -52.71 -22.08
N VAL A 529 25.32 -51.46 -22.10
CA VAL A 529 26.73 -51.10 -21.92
C VAL A 529 27.22 -51.48 -20.52
N LYS A 530 26.43 -51.16 -19.49
CA LYS A 530 26.74 -51.43 -18.08
C LYS A 530 26.80 -52.94 -17.79
N ALA A 531 25.88 -53.72 -18.37
CA ALA A 531 25.85 -55.19 -18.22
C ALA A 531 27.11 -55.87 -18.79
N HIS A 532 27.73 -55.29 -19.82
CA HIS A 532 28.91 -55.84 -20.48
C HIS A 532 30.20 -55.08 -20.12
N LYS A 533 30.27 -54.42 -18.95
CA LYS A 533 31.37 -53.51 -18.56
C LYS A 533 32.78 -54.09 -18.67
N GLN A 534 32.97 -55.41 -18.54
CA GLN A 534 34.28 -56.06 -18.64
C GLN A 534 34.69 -56.47 -20.06
N GLN A 535 33.75 -56.47 -21.01
CA GLN A 535 33.96 -56.90 -22.40
C GLN A 535 33.63 -55.81 -23.43
N ARG A 536 33.23 -54.61 -22.98
CA ARG A 536 32.88 -53.49 -23.84
C ARG A 536 34.09 -52.92 -24.55
N SER A 537 33.97 -52.65 -25.86
CA SER A 537 34.98 -51.95 -26.65
C SER A 537 34.87 -50.42 -26.55
N HIS A 538 33.68 -49.92 -26.21
CA HIS A 538 33.38 -48.50 -26.04
C HIS A 538 32.60 -48.27 -24.75
N TRP A 539 32.72 -47.08 -24.17
CA TRP A 539 32.02 -46.69 -22.95
C TRP A 539 30.57 -46.23 -23.20
N TRP A 540 30.15 -46.16 -24.46
CA TRP A 540 28.83 -45.76 -24.90
C TRP A 540 28.25 -46.66 -26.01
N ALA A 541 26.92 -46.66 -26.18
CA ALA A 541 26.24 -47.29 -27.31
C ALA A 541 24.99 -46.50 -27.74
N LEU A 542 24.62 -46.59 -29.02
CA LEU A 542 23.35 -46.08 -29.56
C LEU A 542 22.22 -47.08 -29.27
N ALA A 543 21.01 -46.55 -29.05
CA ALA A 543 19.80 -47.35 -28.98
C ALA A 543 19.56 -48.09 -30.30
N GLN A 544 19.06 -49.33 -30.24
CA GLN A 544 18.79 -50.12 -31.43
C GLN A 544 17.51 -49.63 -32.15
N THR A 545 17.55 -49.60 -33.48
CA THR A 545 16.39 -49.32 -34.33
C THR A 545 15.45 -50.52 -34.40
N LYS A 546 14.16 -50.25 -34.68
CA LYS A 546 13.06 -51.25 -34.67
C LYS A 546 13.29 -52.45 -35.61
N ASP A 547 14.21 -52.35 -36.57
CA ASP A 547 14.53 -53.40 -37.55
C ASP A 547 15.52 -54.47 -37.02
N ASP A 548 16.24 -54.22 -35.93
CA ASP A 548 17.21 -55.18 -35.35
C ASP A 548 16.62 -56.05 -34.22
N ALA A 549 15.33 -55.88 -33.90
CA ALA A 549 14.67 -56.46 -32.73
C ALA A 549 13.87 -57.74 -33.00
N ASP A 550 14.26 -58.56 -33.98
CA ASP A 550 13.55 -59.80 -34.35
C ASP A 550 13.87 -61.01 -33.43
N ALA A 551 14.31 -60.76 -32.19
CA ALA A 551 14.67 -61.80 -31.23
C ALA A 551 14.31 -61.49 -29.77
N ALA A 552 13.13 -60.95 -29.48
CA ALA A 552 12.42 -61.15 -28.21
C ALA A 552 10.97 -60.62 -28.31
N PRO A 553 9.96 -61.31 -27.74
CA PRO A 553 8.57 -60.86 -27.85
C PRO A 553 8.31 -59.74 -26.83
N GLU A 554 8.33 -58.48 -27.27
CA GLU A 554 7.75 -57.36 -26.52
C GLU A 554 6.31 -57.11 -26.98
N GLU A 555 5.37 -57.22 -26.03
CA GLU A 555 3.95 -56.93 -26.20
C GLU A 555 3.74 -55.46 -26.63
N GLU A 556 3.15 -55.24 -27.81
CA GLU A 556 2.67 -53.93 -28.24
C GLU A 556 1.58 -53.39 -27.29
N THR A 557 1.94 -52.44 -26.44
CA THR A 557 0.97 -51.62 -25.70
C THR A 557 0.47 -50.50 -26.63
N THR A 558 -0.57 -50.79 -27.42
CA THR A 558 -1.37 -49.74 -28.08
C THR A 558 -1.81 -48.71 -27.05
N VAL A 559 -1.40 -47.45 -27.22
CA VAL A 559 -1.81 -46.32 -26.36
C VAL A 559 -3.31 -46.09 -26.57
N VAL A 560 -4.12 -46.51 -25.61
CA VAL A 560 -5.57 -46.27 -25.62
C VAL A 560 -5.85 -44.89 -25.02
N LEU A 561 -6.64 -44.07 -25.73
CA LEU A 561 -7.11 -42.78 -25.23
C LEU A 561 -8.09 -42.98 -24.05
N PRO A 562 -8.08 -42.10 -23.03
CA PRO A 562 -8.89 -42.27 -21.82
C PRO A 562 -10.41 -42.07 -22.03
N HIS A 563 -10.83 -41.50 -23.15
CA HIS A 563 -12.25 -41.18 -23.45
C HIS A 563 -12.65 -41.71 -24.83
N GLY A 564 -13.97 -41.80 -25.07
CA GLY A 564 -14.53 -42.23 -26.35
C GLY A 564 -14.83 -43.74 -26.44
N ALA A 565 -15.29 -44.19 -27.61
CA ALA A 565 -15.75 -45.56 -27.82
C ALA A 565 -14.71 -46.65 -27.50
N PRO A 566 -13.40 -46.51 -27.83
CA PRO A 566 -12.39 -47.51 -27.47
C PRO A 566 -12.21 -47.68 -25.97
N ALA A 567 -12.21 -46.57 -25.22
CA ALA A 567 -12.14 -46.60 -23.75
C ALA A 567 -13.38 -47.25 -23.14
N ALA A 568 -14.57 -46.91 -23.66
CA ALA A 568 -15.83 -47.47 -23.21
C ALA A 568 -15.90 -48.99 -23.41
N ALA A 569 -15.39 -49.50 -24.54
CA ALA A 569 -15.35 -50.92 -24.84
C ALA A 569 -14.48 -51.72 -23.86
N LEU A 570 -13.36 -51.14 -23.42
CA LEU A 570 -12.46 -51.78 -22.44
C LEU A 570 -12.95 -51.65 -21.00
N LEU A 571 -13.65 -50.58 -20.64
CA LEU A 571 -14.19 -50.39 -19.30
C LEU A 571 -15.42 -51.27 -19.04
N ARG A 572 -16.34 -51.41 -20.02
CA ARG A 572 -17.66 -52.03 -19.83
C ARG A 572 -17.62 -53.45 -19.24
N PRO A 573 -16.71 -54.35 -19.63
CA PRO A 573 -16.61 -55.69 -19.03
C PRO A 573 -16.15 -55.69 -17.57
N CYS A 574 -15.46 -54.63 -17.13
CA CYS A 574 -14.87 -54.52 -15.79
C CYS A 574 -15.74 -53.69 -14.82
N VAL A 575 -16.77 -52.99 -15.30
CA VAL A 575 -17.58 -52.05 -14.48
C VAL A 575 -18.17 -52.74 -13.25
N ASP A 576 -18.90 -53.84 -13.42
CA ASP A 576 -19.61 -54.49 -12.30
C ASP A 576 -18.63 -55.01 -11.25
N ALA A 577 -17.51 -55.60 -11.70
CA ALA A 577 -16.45 -56.09 -10.83
C ALA A 577 -15.81 -54.95 -10.03
N PHE A 578 -15.45 -53.84 -10.69
CA PHE A 578 -14.84 -52.69 -10.03
C PHE A 578 -15.83 -51.97 -9.10
N GLN A 579 -17.09 -51.82 -9.51
CA GLN A 579 -18.14 -51.21 -8.69
C GLN A 579 -18.34 -51.94 -7.35
N SER A 580 -18.23 -53.28 -7.33
CA SER A 580 -18.31 -54.05 -6.09
C SER A 580 -17.19 -53.75 -5.08
N GLN A 581 -16.02 -53.29 -5.58
CA GLN A 581 -14.83 -53.00 -4.79
C GLN A 581 -14.68 -51.52 -4.42
N LEU A 582 -15.45 -50.61 -5.03
CA LEU A 582 -15.38 -49.17 -4.75
C LEU A 582 -15.64 -48.81 -3.29
N PRO A 583 -16.59 -49.43 -2.55
CA PRO A 583 -16.75 -49.16 -1.12
C PRO A 583 -15.47 -49.40 -0.31
N THR A 584 -14.74 -50.49 -0.60
CA THR A 584 -13.46 -50.81 0.03
C THR A 584 -12.37 -49.80 -0.34
N VAL A 585 -12.33 -49.35 -1.60
CA VAL A 585 -11.41 -48.29 -2.03
C VAL A 585 -11.66 -47.00 -1.27
N VAL A 586 -12.94 -46.60 -1.13
CA VAL A 586 -13.34 -45.38 -0.39
C VAL A 586 -12.95 -45.48 1.08
N GLU A 587 -13.21 -46.62 1.72
CA GLU A 587 -12.85 -46.86 3.13
C GLU A 587 -11.34 -46.77 3.35
N ARG A 588 -10.54 -47.45 2.50
CA ARG A 588 -9.08 -47.40 2.56
C ARG A 588 -8.55 -45.99 2.32
N LEU A 589 -9.10 -45.28 1.34
CA LEU A 589 -8.71 -43.91 1.03
C LEU A 589 -9.02 -42.99 2.22
N PHE A 590 -10.24 -43.03 2.75
CA PHE A 590 -10.63 -42.20 3.88
C PHE A 590 -9.76 -42.46 5.12
N GLY A 591 -9.43 -43.73 5.39
CA GLY A 591 -8.47 -44.12 6.42
C GLY A 591 -7.07 -43.53 6.19
N ALA A 592 -6.57 -43.58 4.95
CA ALA A 592 -5.26 -43.00 4.60
C ALA A 592 -5.26 -41.46 4.74
N LEU A 593 -6.34 -40.78 4.30
CA LEU A 593 -6.47 -39.33 4.43
C LEU A 593 -6.52 -38.87 5.89
N ARG A 594 -7.11 -39.67 6.79
CA ARG A 594 -7.11 -39.42 8.24
C ARG A 594 -5.72 -39.50 8.88
N LEU A 595 -4.80 -40.23 8.27
CA LEU A 595 -3.41 -40.35 8.74
C LEU A 595 -2.48 -39.27 8.16
N HIS A 596 -2.91 -38.57 7.10
CA HIS A 596 -2.09 -37.54 6.46
C HIS A 596 -1.98 -36.28 7.36
N PRO A 597 -0.77 -35.78 7.64
CA PRO A 597 -0.54 -34.75 8.67
C PRO A 597 -1.23 -33.39 8.40
N GLY A 598 -1.50 -33.07 7.13
CA GLY A 598 -2.22 -31.86 6.74
C GLY A 598 -3.73 -32.05 6.53
N ILE A 599 -4.14 -33.17 5.90
CA ILE A 599 -5.54 -33.38 5.49
C ILE A 599 -6.40 -33.75 6.68
N SER A 600 -5.83 -34.47 7.66
CA SER A 600 -6.51 -34.78 8.92
C SER A 600 -7.04 -33.53 9.60
N ARG A 601 -6.27 -32.44 9.64
CA ARG A 601 -6.67 -31.16 10.23
C ARG A 601 -7.89 -30.54 9.55
N VAL A 602 -8.02 -30.69 8.23
CA VAL A 602 -9.21 -30.23 7.50
C VAL A 602 -10.42 -31.08 7.87
N LEU A 603 -10.25 -32.41 7.89
CA LEU A 603 -11.30 -33.37 8.24
C LEU A 603 -11.74 -33.28 9.71
N ASP A 604 -10.85 -32.91 10.62
CA ASP A 604 -11.16 -32.76 12.05
C ASP A 604 -12.12 -31.60 12.31
N ASN A 605 -12.23 -30.64 11.39
CA ASN A 605 -13.22 -29.57 11.47
C ASN A 605 -14.64 -30.06 11.16
N PHE A 606 -14.79 -31.21 10.49
CA PHE A 606 -16.08 -31.65 9.96
C PHE A 606 -16.87 -32.41 11.04
N PRO A 607 -18.13 -32.04 11.31
CA PRO A 607 -19.00 -32.84 12.18
C PRO A 607 -19.34 -34.18 11.50
N PRO A 608 -19.84 -35.18 12.26
CA PRO A 608 -20.09 -36.54 11.74
C PRO A 608 -20.88 -36.58 10.42
N TYR A 609 -21.99 -35.83 10.33
CA TYR A 609 -22.81 -35.79 9.11
C TYR A 609 -22.07 -35.19 7.89
N ALA A 610 -21.12 -34.28 8.10
CA ALA A 610 -20.33 -33.68 7.03
C ALA A 610 -19.25 -34.65 6.54
N LEU A 611 -18.69 -35.47 7.44
CA LEU A 611 -17.79 -36.57 7.07
C LEU A 611 -18.52 -37.65 6.26
N ASP A 612 -19.76 -37.97 6.63
CA ASP A 612 -20.61 -38.89 5.86
C ASP A 612 -20.87 -38.35 4.45
N ALA A 613 -21.20 -37.05 4.35
CA ALA A 613 -21.42 -36.38 3.07
C ALA A 613 -20.14 -36.34 2.20
N PHE A 614 -18.97 -36.11 2.81
CA PHE A 614 -17.67 -36.16 2.15
C PHE A 614 -17.37 -37.56 1.61
N THR A 615 -17.57 -38.60 2.42
CA THR A 615 -17.36 -40.00 2.02
C THR A 615 -18.29 -40.40 0.87
N ALA A 616 -19.56 -39.97 0.93
CA ALA A 616 -20.52 -40.16 -0.16
C ALA A 616 -20.09 -39.41 -1.44
N HIS A 617 -19.45 -38.24 -1.31
CA HIS A 617 -18.92 -37.50 -2.45
C HIS A 617 -17.72 -38.22 -3.10
N LEU A 618 -16.76 -38.69 -2.31
CA LEU A 618 -15.64 -39.50 -2.81
C LEU A 618 -16.13 -40.72 -3.59
N SER A 619 -17.11 -41.44 -3.04
CA SER A 619 -17.73 -42.58 -3.73
C SER A 619 -18.30 -42.18 -5.10
N ARG A 620 -19.07 -41.08 -5.18
CA ARG A 620 -19.62 -40.59 -6.46
C ARG A 620 -18.54 -40.18 -7.46
N GLN A 621 -17.45 -39.55 -7.00
CA GLN A 621 -16.34 -39.18 -7.88
C GLN A 621 -15.68 -40.41 -8.48
N LEU A 622 -15.39 -41.43 -7.67
CA LEU A 622 -14.87 -42.69 -8.16
C LEU A 622 -15.83 -43.30 -9.19
N HIS A 623 -17.11 -43.44 -8.87
CA HIS A 623 -18.11 -43.95 -9.82
C HIS A 623 -18.10 -43.21 -11.16
N THR A 624 -17.89 -41.89 -11.14
CA THR A 624 -17.81 -41.07 -12.36
C THR A 624 -16.58 -41.43 -13.19
N LEU A 625 -15.41 -41.60 -12.57
CA LEU A 625 -14.17 -41.98 -13.26
C LEU A 625 -14.29 -43.34 -13.98
N PHE A 626 -15.03 -44.29 -13.39
CA PHE A 626 -15.29 -45.61 -13.97
C PHE A 626 -16.43 -45.63 -15.00
N TYR A 627 -17.15 -44.52 -15.20
CA TYR A 627 -18.26 -44.50 -16.14
C TYR A 627 -17.77 -44.66 -17.59
N PRO A 628 -18.19 -45.71 -18.34
CA PRO A 628 -17.63 -46.00 -19.65
C PRO A 628 -17.83 -44.87 -20.67
N ALA A 629 -18.98 -44.21 -20.62
CA ALA A 629 -19.37 -43.12 -21.51
C ALA A 629 -19.04 -41.73 -20.95
N LEU A 630 -18.07 -41.62 -20.03
CA LEU A 630 -17.62 -40.32 -19.53
C LEU A 630 -17.03 -39.50 -20.67
N GLU A 631 -17.56 -38.30 -20.87
CA GLU A 631 -17.05 -37.33 -21.83
C GLU A 631 -15.96 -36.46 -21.20
N LEU A 632 -14.99 -36.05 -22.03
CA LEU A 632 -13.85 -35.23 -21.62
C LEU A 632 -14.31 -33.92 -20.95
N GLU A 633 -15.21 -33.18 -21.59
CA GLU A 633 -15.64 -31.87 -21.07
C GLU A 633 -16.53 -31.97 -19.83
N ALA A 634 -17.32 -33.04 -19.71
CA ALA A 634 -18.08 -33.31 -18.51
C ALA A 634 -17.15 -33.58 -17.32
N GLN A 635 -16.08 -34.37 -17.53
CA GLN A 635 -15.06 -34.62 -16.51
C GLN A 635 -14.34 -33.33 -16.12
N ARG A 636 -13.88 -32.54 -17.11
CA ARG A 636 -13.18 -31.27 -16.86
C ARG A 636 -14.03 -30.30 -16.05
N THR A 637 -15.29 -30.12 -16.44
CA THR A 637 -16.23 -29.25 -15.73
C THR A 637 -16.45 -29.70 -14.29
N GLY A 638 -16.59 -31.02 -14.07
CA GLY A 638 -16.69 -31.61 -12.74
C GLY A 638 -15.45 -31.36 -11.88
N ALA A 639 -14.26 -31.59 -12.44
CA ALA A 639 -12.98 -31.39 -11.78
C ALA A 639 -12.79 -29.94 -11.32
N LEU A 640 -13.03 -28.97 -12.20
CA LEU A 640 -12.92 -27.53 -11.88
C LEU A 640 -13.90 -27.08 -10.78
N LYS A 641 -15.10 -27.66 -10.77
CA LYS A 641 -16.10 -27.35 -9.72
C LYS A 641 -15.68 -27.92 -8.36
N VAL A 642 -15.13 -29.13 -8.34
CA VAL A 642 -14.64 -29.77 -7.11
C VAL A 642 -13.44 -29.03 -6.54
N SER A 643 -12.51 -28.58 -7.39
CA SER A 643 -11.30 -27.89 -6.91
C SER A 643 -11.58 -26.59 -6.18
N VAL A 644 -12.57 -25.80 -6.63
CA VAL A 644 -12.98 -24.59 -5.90
C VAL A 644 -13.48 -24.95 -4.51
N CYS A 645 -14.30 -26.00 -4.40
CA CYS A 645 -14.78 -26.48 -3.12
C CYS A 645 -13.61 -26.93 -2.23
N GLN A 646 -12.73 -27.79 -2.73
CA GLN A 646 -11.59 -28.31 -1.96
C GLN A 646 -10.65 -27.19 -1.47
N ALA A 647 -10.25 -26.27 -2.35
CA ALA A 647 -9.42 -25.12 -1.98
C ALA A 647 -10.13 -24.18 -0.99
N ALA A 648 -11.44 -23.97 -1.13
CA ALA A 648 -12.20 -23.12 -0.21
C ALA A 648 -12.39 -23.78 1.17
N ASN A 649 -12.41 -25.11 1.25
CA ASN A 649 -12.37 -25.85 2.52
C ASN A 649 -10.96 -25.88 3.15
N GLY A 650 -9.96 -25.25 2.52
CA GLY A 650 -8.61 -25.13 3.05
C GLY A 650 -7.67 -26.29 2.67
N LEU A 651 -8.01 -27.08 1.65
CA LEU A 651 -7.09 -28.10 1.11
C LEU A 651 -5.94 -27.43 0.33
N GLU A 652 -4.70 -27.76 0.66
CA GLU A 652 -3.53 -27.25 -0.05
C GLU A 652 -3.23 -28.03 -1.36
N PRO A 653 -2.73 -27.38 -2.43
CA PRO A 653 -2.44 -28.04 -3.71
C PRO A 653 -1.45 -29.23 -3.60
N ALA A 654 -0.47 -29.12 -2.69
CA ALA A 654 0.49 -30.18 -2.42
C ALA A 654 -0.19 -31.42 -1.83
N TRP A 655 -1.16 -31.22 -0.93
CA TRP A 655 -1.91 -32.30 -0.28
C TRP A 655 -2.87 -32.98 -1.25
N LEU A 656 -3.46 -32.23 -2.20
CA LEU A 656 -4.26 -32.82 -3.26
C LEU A 656 -3.45 -33.81 -4.10
N THR A 657 -2.23 -33.43 -4.48
CA THR A 657 -1.31 -34.29 -5.24
C THR A 657 -1.00 -35.58 -4.48
N GLN A 658 -0.70 -35.46 -3.18
CA GLN A 658 -0.44 -36.61 -2.31
C GLN A 658 -1.69 -37.51 -2.15
N ALA A 659 -2.88 -36.92 -1.99
CA ALA A 659 -4.14 -37.66 -1.88
C ALA A 659 -4.46 -38.45 -3.16
N ILE A 660 -4.17 -37.88 -4.33
CA ILE A 660 -4.38 -38.54 -5.62
C ILE A 660 -3.36 -39.67 -5.83
N GLU A 661 -2.11 -39.50 -5.40
CA GLU A 661 -1.12 -40.58 -5.40
C GLU A 661 -1.52 -41.75 -4.50
N LEU A 662 -2.00 -41.45 -3.28
CA LEU A 662 -2.55 -42.48 -2.39
C LEU A 662 -3.73 -43.22 -3.02
N LEU A 663 -4.65 -42.48 -3.67
CA LEU A 663 -5.75 -43.10 -4.40
C LEU A 663 -5.25 -43.99 -5.55
N ARG A 664 -4.24 -43.54 -6.30
CA ARG A 664 -3.62 -44.32 -7.38
C ARG A 664 -3.05 -45.64 -6.88
N GLU A 665 -2.32 -45.64 -5.77
CA GLU A 665 -1.78 -46.85 -5.13
C GLU A 665 -2.88 -47.79 -4.61
N ILE A 666 -3.93 -47.23 -4.00
CA ILE A 666 -5.07 -48.01 -3.50
C ILE A 666 -5.83 -48.65 -4.67
N LEU A 667 -6.08 -47.91 -5.75
CA LEU A 667 -6.70 -48.44 -6.97
C LEU A 667 -5.84 -49.53 -7.60
N ALA A 668 -4.53 -49.32 -7.70
CA ALA A 668 -3.61 -50.32 -8.25
C ALA A 668 -3.57 -51.61 -7.42
N SER A 669 -3.50 -51.49 -6.08
CA SER A 669 -3.47 -52.65 -5.19
C SER A 669 -4.81 -53.38 -5.06
N THR A 670 -5.94 -52.68 -5.25
CA THR A 670 -7.29 -53.27 -5.09
C THR A 670 -7.82 -53.85 -6.40
N LEU A 671 -7.60 -53.15 -7.53
CA LEU A 671 -8.21 -53.47 -8.83
C LEU A 671 -7.20 -53.99 -9.86
N GLY A 672 -5.91 -53.77 -9.64
CA GLY A 672 -4.83 -54.20 -10.54
C GLY A 672 -4.48 -55.69 -10.44
N LEU A 673 -4.98 -56.39 -9.43
CA LEU A 673 -4.84 -57.82 -9.24
C LEU A 673 -5.82 -58.58 -10.15
N GLY A 674 -5.50 -58.71 -11.44
CA GLY A 674 -6.37 -59.38 -12.41
C GLY A 674 -5.73 -59.65 -13.78
N GLY A 675 -6.53 -60.20 -14.70
CA GLY A 675 -6.13 -60.46 -16.09
C GLY A 675 -5.87 -59.19 -16.91
N ARG A 676 -5.41 -59.34 -18.16
CA ARG A 676 -5.03 -58.23 -19.06
C ARG A 676 -6.12 -57.15 -19.20
N ALA A 677 -7.39 -57.54 -19.26
CA ALA A 677 -8.53 -56.64 -19.37
C ALA A 677 -8.64 -55.68 -18.16
N ASN A 678 -8.46 -56.18 -16.94
CA ASN A 678 -8.51 -55.36 -15.72
C ASN A 678 -7.36 -54.35 -15.69
N ARG A 679 -6.16 -54.74 -16.11
CA ARG A 679 -5.00 -53.83 -16.17
C ARG A 679 -5.20 -52.72 -17.19
N GLN A 680 -5.77 -53.03 -18.36
CA GLN A 680 -6.09 -52.03 -19.39
C GLN A 680 -7.21 -51.08 -18.96
N ALA A 681 -8.28 -51.61 -18.35
CA ALA A 681 -9.36 -50.81 -17.79
C ALA A 681 -8.87 -49.88 -16.66
N LEU A 682 -8.01 -50.39 -15.77
CA LEU A 682 -7.39 -49.61 -14.71
C LEU A 682 -6.48 -48.50 -15.28
N ALA A 683 -5.67 -48.80 -16.31
CA ALA A 683 -4.81 -47.80 -16.93
C ALA A 683 -5.61 -46.59 -17.47
N ILE A 684 -6.78 -46.83 -18.08
CA ILE A 684 -7.70 -45.76 -18.52
C ILE A 684 -8.16 -44.91 -17.34
N VAL A 685 -8.55 -45.55 -16.22
CA VAL A 685 -9.01 -44.83 -15.03
C VAL A 685 -7.89 -44.02 -14.40
N LEU A 686 -6.67 -44.55 -14.35
CA LEU A 686 -5.51 -43.82 -13.83
C LEU A 686 -5.13 -42.62 -14.71
N GLN A 687 -5.26 -42.75 -16.04
CA GLN A 687 -5.11 -41.62 -16.96
C GLN A 687 -6.18 -40.54 -16.70
N ARG A 688 -7.46 -40.93 -16.56
CA ARG A 688 -8.55 -40.00 -16.20
C ARG A 688 -8.29 -39.30 -14.87
N LEU A 689 -7.79 -40.04 -13.87
CA LEU A 689 -7.46 -39.50 -12.56
C LEU A 689 -6.32 -38.46 -12.65
N GLY A 690 -5.28 -38.73 -13.44
CA GLY A 690 -4.20 -37.77 -13.69
C GLY A 690 -4.66 -36.49 -14.40
N MET A 691 -5.61 -36.60 -15.34
CA MET A 691 -6.23 -35.42 -15.96
C MET A 691 -7.07 -34.62 -14.96
N GLU A 692 -7.86 -35.29 -14.12
CA GLU A 692 -8.65 -34.65 -13.06
C GLU A 692 -7.77 -33.91 -12.05
N GLN A 693 -6.61 -34.49 -11.67
CA GLN A 693 -5.61 -33.80 -10.85
C GLN A 693 -5.14 -32.49 -11.49
N GLN A 694 -4.78 -32.51 -12.78
CA GLN A 694 -4.28 -31.32 -13.47
C GLN A 694 -5.32 -30.21 -13.49
N TRP A 695 -6.57 -30.51 -13.85
CA TRP A 695 -7.65 -29.52 -13.86
C TRP A 695 -8.03 -29.05 -12.46
N GLN A 696 -7.97 -29.92 -11.45
CA GLN A 696 -8.22 -29.48 -10.09
C GLN A 696 -7.14 -28.49 -9.63
N LEU A 697 -5.86 -28.78 -9.87
CA LEU A 697 -4.77 -27.85 -9.57
C LEU A 697 -4.89 -26.53 -10.33
N GLU A 698 -5.34 -26.55 -11.60
CA GLU A 698 -5.68 -25.37 -12.38
C GLU A 698 -6.75 -24.53 -11.68
N GLY A 699 -7.87 -25.14 -11.29
CA GLY A 699 -8.97 -24.46 -10.61
C GLY A 699 -8.58 -23.89 -9.23
N MET A 700 -7.69 -24.56 -8.48
CA MET A 700 -7.16 -24.02 -7.22
C MET A 700 -6.32 -22.76 -7.46
N ARG A 701 -5.46 -22.75 -8.48
CA ARG A 701 -4.65 -21.57 -8.85
C ARG A 701 -5.53 -20.41 -9.32
N ASP A 702 -6.61 -20.70 -10.05
CA ASP A 702 -7.57 -19.68 -10.47
C ASP A 702 -8.25 -18.99 -9.29
N LEU A 703 -8.64 -19.76 -8.28
CA LEU A 703 -9.20 -19.20 -7.05
C LEU A 703 -8.18 -18.29 -6.33
N GLN A 704 -6.92 -18.72 -6.23
CA GLN A 704 -5.84 -17.88 -5.68
C GLN A 704 -5.65 -16.57 -6.47
N ARG A 705 -5.69 -16.63 -7.81
CA ARG A 705 -5.63 -15.43 -8.66
C ARG A 705 -6.81 -14.48 -8.38
N ARG A 706 -8.03 -15.01 -8.18
CA ARG A 706 -9.21 -14.20 -7.83
C ARG A 706 -9.10 -13.54 -6.45
N ARG A 707 -8.53 -14.22 -5.45
CA ARG A 707 -8.21 -13.63 -4.13
C ARG A 707 -7.24 -12.44 -4.28
N ARG A 708 -6.13 -12.63 -5.01
CA ARG A 708 -5.15 -11.56 -5.27
C ARG A 708 -5.77 -10.36 -5.99
N ALA A 709 -6.60 -10.60 -7.00
CA ALA A 709 -7.31 -9.53 -7.70
C ALA A 709 -8.28 -8.76 -6.78
N THR A 710 -8.96 -9.47 -5.86
CA THR A 710 -9.82 -8.86 -4.85
C THR A 710 -9.02 -7.98 -3.89
N LEU A 711 -7.87 -8.46 -3.44
CA LEU A 711 -6.98 -7.70 -2.58
C LEU A 711 -6.45 -6.43 -3.27
N ALA A 712 -6.07 -6.50 -4.55
CA ALA A 712 -5.64 -5.33 -5.32
C ALA A 712 -6.75 -4.26 -5.43
N ARG A 713 -8.02 -4.68 -5.59
CA ARG A 713 -9.17 -3.76 -5.56
C ARG A 713 -9.37 -3.13 -4.18
N ILE A 714 -9.21 -3.91 -3.10
CA ILE A 714 -9.26 -3.40 -1.72
C ILE A 714 -8.14 -2.39 -1.49
N HIS A 715 -6.92 -2.66 -1.96
CA HIS A 715 -5.80 -1.74 -1.87
C HIS A 715 -6.13 -0.41 -2.57
N THR A 716 -6.68 -0.47 -3.79
CA THR A 716 -7.12 0.73 -4.51
C THR A 716 -8.15 1.53 -3.70
N LEU A 717 -9.16 0.86 -3.14
CA LEU A 717 -10.19 1.49 -2.31
C LEU A 717 -9.61 2.11 -1.02
N ALA A 718 -8.70 1.40 -0.36
CA ALA A 718 -8.00 1.82 0.85
C ALA A 718 -7.30 3.17 0.67
N TRP A 719 -6.78 3.45 -0.51
CA TRP A 719 -6.09 4.69 -0.82
C TRP A 719 -6.98 5.75 -1.47
N SER A 720 -8.06 5.37 -2.15
CA SER A 720 -8.98 6.32 -2.79
C SER A 720 -10.11 6.83 -1.89
N ALA A 721 -10.46 6.10 -0.82
CA ALA A 721 -11.60 6.47 0.04
C ALA A 721 -11.33 7.76 0.83
N TYR A 722 -12.32 8.64 0.91
CA TYR A 722 -12.21 9.92 1.62
C TYR A 722 -12.67 9.84 3.08
N ASP A 723 -13.54 8.88 3.39
CA ASP A 723 -14.09 8.70 4.73
C ASP A 723 -14.26 7.21 5.09
N TYR A 724 -14.49 6.96 6.38
CA TYR A 724 -14.65 5.63 6.96
C TYR A 724 -15.76 4.81 6.30
N LEU A 725 -16.89 5.47 6.02
CA LEU A 725 -18.08 4.79 5.50
C LEU A 725 -17.86 4.36 4.05
N GLN A 726 -17.30 5.24 3.23
CA GLN A 726 -16.96 4.94 1.84
C GLN A 726 -15.94 3.80 1.75
N LEU A 727 -14.93 3.81 2.62
CA LEU A 727 -13.93 2.73 2.69
C LEU A 727 -14.61 1.39 2.97
N LEU A 728 -15.32 1.28 4.09
CA LEU A 728 -15.92 0.00 4.48
C LEU A 728 -16.99 -0.46 3.52
N GLU A 729 -17.79 0.44 2.96
CA GLU A 729 -18.81 0.09 1.96
C GLU A 729 -18.18 -0.53 0.71
N GLY A 730 -17.12 0.11 0.19
CA GLY A 730 -16.38 -0.41 -0.97
C GLY A 730 -15.74 -1.77 -0.67
N VAL A 731 -15.18 -1.94 0.52
CA VAL A 731 -14.51 -3.17 0.96
C VAL A 731 -15.51 -4.30 1.17
N VAL A 732 -16.58 -4.07 1.92
CA VAL A 732 -17.64 -5.05 2.20
C VAL A 732 -18.28 -5.52 0.89
N THR A 733 -18.58 -4.60 -0.03
CA THR A 733 -19.12 -4.94 -1.36
C THR A 733 -18.13 -5.75 -2.19
N THR A 734 -16.85 -5.37 -2.16
CA THR A 734 -15.79 -6.04 -2.90
C THR A 734 -15.55 -7.47 -2.41
N LEU A 735 -15.51 -7.65 -1.09
CA LEU A 735 -15.36 -8.95 -0.46
C LEU A 735 -16.58 -9.83 -0.67
N ALA A 736 -17.78 -9.27 -0.52
CA ALA A 736 -19.04 -9.99 -0.75
C ALA A 736 -19.21 -10.54 -2.18
N ALA A 737 -18.52 -9.96 -3.16
CA ALA A 737 -18.52 -10.46 -4.54
C ALA A 737 -17.61 -11.69 -4.74
N HIS A 738 -16.74 -12.00 -3.79
CA HIS A 738 -15.85 -13.17 -3.87
C HIS A 738 -16.63 -14.46 -3.65
N GLU A 739 -16.36 -15.50 -4.45
CA GLU A 739 -17.15 -16.74 -4.45
C GLU A 739 -17.05 -17.57 -3.15
N GLU A 740 -16.01 -17.35 -2.36
CA GLU A 740 -15.81 -17.95 -1.04
C GLU A 740 -16.58 -17.25 0.08
N ILE A 741 -17.05 -16.03 -0.19
CA ILE A 741 -17.74 -15.21 0.78
C ILE A 741 -19.24 -15.31 0.48
N LEU A 742 -20.00 -15.78 1.45
CA LEU A 742 -21.45 -15.83 1.39
C LEU A 742 -22.03 -14.49 1.86
N VAL A 743 -21.50 -13.98 2.96
CA VAL A 743 -21.86 -12.69 3.57
C VAL A 743 -20.58 -12.04 4.11
N CYS A 744 -20.44 -10.74 3.89
CA CYS A 744 -19.46 -9.89 4.53
C CYS A 744 -20.21 -8.85 5.37
N ALA A 745 -19.84 -8.71 6.64
CA ALA A 745 -20.46 -7.76 7.55
C ALA A 745 -19.38 -6.93 8.24
N ALA A 746 -19.65 -5.63 8.43
CA ALA A 746 -18.79 -4.75 9.22
C ALA A 746 -19.63 -4.01 10.26
N GLY A 747 -19.10 -3.84 11.46
CA GLY A 747 -19.79 -3.12 12.53
C GLY A 747 -18.91 -2.82 13.73
N ARG A 748 -19.50 -2.23 14.76
CA ARG A 748 -18.83 -1.90 16.03
C ARG A 748 -19.84 -1.89 17.18
N PRO A 749 -19.40 -1.99 18.44
CA PRO A 749 -20.32 -1.89 19.56
C PRO A 749 -20.94 -0.51 19.67
N ASP A 750 -22.20 -0.46 20.10
CA ASP A 750 -22.84 0.76 20.55
C ASP A 750 -22.41 1.15 21.97
N ARG A 751 -23.04 2.17 22.55
CA ARG A 751 -22.74 2.64 23.91
C ARG A 751 -23.08 1.62 25.01
N SER A 752 -23.93 0.65 24.72
CA SER A 752 -24.25 -0.42 25.66
C SER A 752 -23.23 -1.56 25.60
N GLY A 753 -22.41 -1.60 24.54
CA GLY A 753 -21.50 -2.70 24.23
C GLY A 753 -22.11 -3.73 23.29
N GLU A 754 -23.31 -3.51 22.74
CA GLU A 754 -23.95 -4.43 21.81
C GLU A 754 -23.37 -4.23 20.41
N MET A 755 -22.95 -5.32 19.75
CA MET A 755 -22.41 -5.27 18.40
C MET A 755 -23.49 -4.87 17.39
N ILE A 756 -23.33 -3.70 16.77
CA ILE A 756 -24.21 -3.21 15.72
C ILE A 756 -23.54 -3.39 14.36
N GLN A 757 -24.20 -4.14 13.48
CA GLN A 757 -23.77 -4.29 12.08
C GLN A 757 -24.12 -3.01 11.30
N GLU A 758 -23.10 -2.32 10.81
CA GLU A 758 -23.20 -1.06 10.07
C GLU A 758 -23.35 -1.26 8.56
N LEU A 759 -22.75 -2.33 8.04
CA LEU A 759 -22.73 -2.69 6.63
C LEU A 759 -22.82 -4.21 6.52
N VAL A 760 -23.65 -4.68 5.60
CA VAL A 760 -23.78 -6.10 5.25
C VAL A 760 -23.93 -6.20 3.75
N ALA A 761 -23.15 -7.07 3.11
CA ALA A 761 -23.31 -7.42 1.70
C ALA A 761 -23.08 -8.92 1.50
N GLY A 762 -23.61 -9.47 0.41
CA GLY A 762 -23.45 -10.89 0.11
C GLY A 762 -24.57 -11.44 -0.76
N ARG A 763 -24.63 -12.77 -0.83
CA ARG A 763 -25.71 -13.49 -1.53
C ARG A 763 -27.00 -13.59 -0.71
N VAL A 764 -26.90 -13.53 0.62
CA VAL A 764 -28.04 -13.64 1.56
C VAL A 764 -28.02 -12.58 2.68
N PRO A 765 -27.83 -11.28 2.37
CA PRO A 765 -27.64 -10.23 3.38
C PRO A 765 -28.90 -9.98 4.21
N ALA A 766 -30.09 -10.07 3.60
CA ALA A 766 -31.37 -9.86 4.28
C ALA A 766 -31.69 -10.98 5.27
N GLU A 767 -31.31 -12.22 4.95
CA GLU A 767 -31.43 -13.38 5.83
C GLU A 767 -30.48 -13.26 7.02
N TYR A 768 -29.22 -12.85 6.77
CA TYR A 768 -28.25 -12.59 7.83
C TYR A 768 -28.76 -11.53 8.82
N LEU A 769 -29.22 -10.37 8.33
CA LEU A 769 -29.78 -9.31 9.17
C LEU A 769 -31.02 -9.77 9.94
N ARG A 770 -31.82 -10.69 9.40
CA ARG A 770 -32.95 -11.29 10.13
C ARG A 770 -32.49 -12.16 11.29
N ILE A 771 -31.42 -12.93 11.10
CA ILE A 771 -30.85 -13.78 12.16
C ILE A 771 -30.34 -12.90 13.30
N THR A 772 -29.61 -11.82 12.99
CA THR A 772 -29.00 -10.95 14.00
C THR A 772 -29.99 -9.99 14.67
N ASN A 773 -31.02 -9.50 13.96
CA ASN A 773 -31.85 -8.38 14.45
C ASN A 773 -33.25 -8.79 14.97
N ARG A 774 -33.77 -9.99 14.64
CA ARG A 774 -35.13 -10.42 15.08
C ARG A 774 -35.12 -11.40 16.26
N GLY A 775 -34.02 -11.46 17.01
CA GLY A 775 -33.91 -12.33 18.20
C GLY A 775 -33.89 -13.84 17.89
N ALA A 776 -33.64 -14.22 16.63
CA ALA A 776 -33.38 -15.62 16.27
C ALA A 776 -32.07 -16.13 16.86
N ALA A 777 -31.20 -15.21 17.28
CA ALA A 777 -30.01 -15.46 18.06
C ALA A 777 -29.81 -14.32 19.08
N PRO A 778 -29.11 -14.57 20.20
CA PRO A 778 -28.91 -13.58 21.26
C PRO A 778 -28.05 -12.40 20.77
N PRO A 779 -28.31 -11.16 21.22
CA PRO A 779 -27.49 -10.01 20.87
C PRO A 779 -26.04 -10.21 21.33
N LEU A 780 -25.09 -9.78 20.51
CA LEU A 780 -23.67 -10.01 20.76
C LEU A 780 -23.09 -8.86 21.61
N GLN A 781 -23.02 -9.06 22.92
CA GLN A 781 -22.49 -8.07 23.87
C GLN A 781 -20.94 -8.10 23.91
N LEU A 782 -20.22 -7.13 23.37
CA LEU A 782 -18.76 -7.12 23.31
C LEU A 782 -18.06 -6.63 24.59
N ASP A 783 -18.76 -5.98 25.51
CA ASP A 783 -18.16 -5.39 26.73
C ASP A 783 -18.06 -6.36 27.93
N ARG A 784 -18.57 -7.60 27.80
CA ARG A 784 -18.48 -8.59 28.89
C ARG A 784 -17.13 -9.31 28.82
N ASN A 785 -16.43 -9.40 29.96
CA ASN A 785 -15.17 -10.14 30.09
C ASN A 785 -15.29 -11.54 29.46
N GLY A 786 -14.55 -11.74 28.38
CA GLY A 786 -14.61 -12.98 27.62
C GLY A 786 -13.60 -14.04 28.05
N GLY A 787 -14.00 -15.30 27.95
CA GLY A 787 -13.15 -16.48 28.08
C GLY A 787 -12.83 -17.12 26.72
N ARG A 788 -12.10 -18.24 26.73
CA ARG A 788 -11.75 -18.99 25.50
C ARG A 788 -12.97 -19.63 24.82
N ASP A 789 -14.06 -19.82 25.55
CA ASP A 789 -15.30 -20.47 25.11
C ASP A 789 -16.30 -19.52 24.44
N ASP A 790 -15.91 -18.26 24.23
CA ASP A 790 -16.76 -17.25 23.61
C ASP A 790 -16.78 -17.32 22.09
N GLU A 791 -17.83 -16.74 21.50
CA GLU A 791 -18.00 -16.58 20.04
C GLU A 791 -16.83 -15.79 19.40
N PRO A 792 -16.38 -16.13 18.17
CA PRO A 792 -15.15 -15.58 17.59
C PRO A 792 -15.11 -14.06 17.40
N ILE A 793 -16.22 -13.40 17.07
CA ILE A 793 -16.27 -11.92 16.97
C ILE A 793 -15.96 -11.29 18.32
N ARG A 794 -16.51 -11.82 19.42
CA ARG A 794 -16.17 -11.36 20.77
C ARG A 794 -14.70 -11.59 21.10
N ARG A 795 -14.17 -12.78 20.79
CA ARG A 795 -12.75 -13.09 21.02
C ARG A 795 -11.84 -12.11 20.25
N ALA A 796 -12.18 -11.81 18.99
CA ALA A 796 -11.43 -10.87 18.15
C ALA A 796 -11.47 -9.44 18.70
N TRP A 797 -12.63 -9.01 19.24
CA TRP A 797 -12.78 -7.71 19.88
C TRP A 797 -11.87 -7.55 21.11
N HIS A 798 -11.72 -8.59 21.93
CA HIS A 798 -10.87 -8.53 23.12
C HIS A 798 -9.39 -8.76 22.84
N SER A 799 -9.06 -9.70 21.95
CA SER A 799 -7.67 -10.07 21.65
C SER A 799 -6.99 -9.09 20.68
N ALA A 800 -7.79 -8.32 19.92
CA ALA A 800 -7.36 -7.56 18.75
C ALA A 800 -6.67 -8.43 17.66
N GLY A 801 -6.79 -9.76 17.77
CA GLY A 801 -6.30 -10.75 16.83
C GLY A 801 -7.42 -11.29 15.95
N ILE A 802 -7.04 -11.87 14.81
CA ILE A 802 -8.00 -12.50 13.90
C ILE A 802 -8.44 -13.84 14.49
N GLU A 803 -9.75 -14.02 14.61
CA GLU A 803 -10.38 -15.23 15.18
C GLU A 803 -11.20 -15.95 14.13
N ARG A 804 -11.22 -17.28 14.20
CA ARG A 804 -11.82 -18.12 13.16
C ARG A 804 -12.72 -19.18 13.78
N CYS A 805 -13.81 -19.50 13.09
CA CYS A 805 -14.61 -20.69 13.31
C CYS A 805 -14.54 -21.55 12.04
N ALA A 806 -13.89 -22.71 12.13
CA ALA A 806 -13.74 -23.60 10.99
C ALA A 806 -15.07 -24.26 10.57
N HIS A 807 -15.97 -24.54 11.52
CA HIS A 807 -17.28 -25.11 11.21
C HIS A 807 -18.27 -24.96 12.40
N TYR A 808 -19.46 -24.39 12.15
CA TYR A 808 -20.45 -24.11 13.21
C TYR A 808 -21.00 -25.37 13.89
N GLY A 809 -21.03 -26.49 13.16
CA GLY A 809 -21.44 -27.80 13.67
C GLY A 809 -20.49 -28.44 14.68
N SER A 810 -19.20 -28.10 14.67
CA SER A 810 -18.18 -28.67 15.56
C SER A 810 -17.71 -27.68 16.62
N ASP A 811 -17.91 -26.37 16.41
CA ASP A 811 -17.58 -25.31 17.38
C ASP A 811 -18.71 -25.14 18.43
N PRO A 812 -18.47 -25.45 19.72
CA PRO A 812 -19.48 -25.31 20.77
C PRO A 812 -19.95 -23.85 20.98
N ALA A 813 -19.08 -22.86 20.75
CA ALA A 813 -19.41 -21.44 20.93
C ALA A 813 -20.48 -20.98 19.93
N MET A 814 -20.60 -21.68 18.79
CA MET A 814 -21.58 -21.38 17.75
C MET A 814 -22.93 -22.06 17.96
N ALA A 815 -23.12 -22.86 19.02
CA ALA A 815 -24.37 -23.57 19.28
C ALA A 815 -25.64 -22.68 19.25
N PRO A 816 -25.65 -21.45 19.81
CA PRO A 816 -26.83 -20.57 19.76
C PRO A 816 -27.18 -20.09 18.35
N TRP A 817 -26.21 -20.07 17.44
CA TRP A 817 -26.34 -19.53 16.07
C TRP A 817 -26.43 -20.61 15.01
N ARG A 818 -25.97 -21.84 15.32
CA ARG A 818 -25.75 -22.95 14.38
C ARG A 818 -26.93 -23.22 13.48
N ASP A 819 -28.09 -23.55 14.05
CA ASP A 819 -29.25 -24.02 13.26
C ASP A 819 -29.85 -22.89 12.41
N ALA A 820 -29.77 -21.63 12.89
CA ALA A 820 -30.19 -20.47 12.11
C ALA A 820 -29.21 -20.18 10.96
N ALA A 821 -27.92 -20.12 11.25
CA ALA A 821 -26.88 -19.81 10.26
C ALA A 821 -26.77 -20.88 9.16
N MET A 822 -26.76 -22.17 9.54
CA MET A 822 -26.61 -23.28 8.61
C MET A 822 -27.80 -23.44 7.66
N ARG A 823 -29.03 -23.12 8.10
CA ARG A 823 -30.22 -23.08 7.22
C ARG A 823 -30.07 -22.11 6.05
N HIS A 824 -29.22 -21.10 6.19
CA HIS A 824 -28.92 -20.11 5.17
C HIS A 824 -27.56 -20.30 4.51
N GLY A 825 -26.90 -21.45 4.75
CA GLY A 825 -25.65 -21.83 4.10
C GLY A 825 -24.39 -21.26 4.74
N VAL A 826 -24.48 -20.61 5.90
CA VAL A 826 -23.28 -20.17 6.65
C VAL A 826 -22.71 -21.37 7.40
N VAL A 827 -21.48 -21.75 7.08
CA VAL A 827 -20.81 -22.94 7.63
C VAL A 827 -19.63 -22.57 8.50
N SER A 828 -18.84 -21.58 8.10
CA SER A 828 -17.64 -21.10 8.79
C SER A 828 -17.55 -19.58 8.71
N HIS A 829 -16.70 -18.98 9.54
CA HIS A 829 -16.42 -17.55 9.43
C HIS A 829 -15.06 -17.16 10.01
N VAL A 830 -14.60 -15.96 9.62
CA VAL A 830 -13.46 -15.28 10.23
C VAL A 830 -13.87 -13.88 10.69
N ALA A 831 -13.43 -13.50 11.88
CA ALA A 831 -13.64 -12.19 12.49
C ALA A 831 -12.30 -11.43 12.52
N ILE A 832 -12.29 -10.27 11.88
CA ILE A 832 -11.12 -9.43 11.66
C ILE A 832 -11.32 -8.12 12.44
N PRO A 833 -10.60 -7.90 13.56
CA PRO A 833 -10.65 -6.63 14.26
C PRO A 833 -9.85 -5.58 13.49
N LEU A 834 -10.41 -4.38 13.34
CA LEU A 834 -9.76 -3.24 12.72
C LEU A 834 -9.35 -2.25 13.81
N CYS A 835 -8.05 -1.98 13.94
CA CYS A 835 -7.49 -1.16 15.03
C CYS A 835 -6.92 0.17 14.51
N LEU A 836 -7.15 1.25 15.26
CA LEU A 836 -6.53 2.58 15.00
C LEU A 836 -5.25 2.82 15.83
N THR A 837 -5.07 2.07 16.90
CA THR A 837 -3.84 2.03 17.71
C THR A 837 -3.54 0.57 18.00
N PRO A 838 -2.26 0.17 18.19
CA PRO A 838 -1.94 -1.21 18.50
C PRO A 838 -2.82 -1.73 19.63
N ARG A 839 -3.61 -2.78 19.34
CA ARG A 839 -4.51 -3.50 20.26
C ARG A 839 -5.83 -2.84 20.69
N VAL A 840 -6.30 -1.77 20.04
CA VAL A 840 -7.64 -1.23 20.32
C VAL A 840 -8.53 -1.32 19.08
N PRO A 841 -9.42 -2.32 18.99
CA PRO A 841 -10.37 -2.44 17.89
C PRO A 841 -11.38 -1.29 17.90
N VAL A 842 -11.67 -0.76 16.72
CA VAL A 842 -12.70 0.27 16.50
C VAL A 842 -13.88 -0.27 15.69
N ALA A 843 -13.67 -1.38 14.99
CA ALA A 843 -14.68 -2.11 14.23
C ALA A 843 -14.26 -3.57 14.05
N ILE A 844 -15.23 -4.43 13.72
CA ILE A 844 -15.01 -5.81 13.29
C ILE A 844 -15.50 -5.93 11.86
N LEU A 845 -14.69 -6.58 11.03
CA LEU A 845 -15.07 -7.09 9.72
C LEU A 845 -15.20 -8.62 9.81
N ALA A 846 -16.38 -9.17 9.55
CA ALA A 846 -16.65 -10.60 9.58
C ALA A 846 -16.92 -11.13 8.17
N LEU A 847 -16.23 -12.21 7.79
CA LEU A 847 -16.41 -12.91 6.52
C LEU A 847 -17.00 -14.29 6.78
N TYR A 848 -18.21 -14.54 6.27
CA TYR A 848 -18.94 -15.79 6.42
C TYR A 848 -18.82 -16.61 5.14
N SER A 849 -18.51 -17.90 5.28
CA SER A 849 -18.24 -18.81 4.16
C SER A 849 -19.20 -20.02 4.18
N PRO A 850 -19.57 -20.54 3.00
CA PRO A 850 -20.36 -21.77 2.89
C PRO A 850 -19.50 -23.04 2.94
N TYR A 851 -18.19 -22.91 3.12
CA TYR A 851 -17.24 -24.03 3.11
C TYR A 851 -16.76 -24.35 4.53
N ALA A 852 -16.58 -25.64 4.81
CA ALA A 852 -16.03 -26.11 6.07
C ALA A 852 -14.51 -25.89 6.08
N GLY A 853 -13.96 -25.19 7.07
CA GLY A 853 -12.56 -24.77 7.04
C GLY A 853 -12.30 -23.53 6.18
N GLY A 854 -13.34 -22.77 5.84
CA GLY A 854 -13.19 -21.48 5.19
C GLY A 854 -12.22 -20.56 5.97
N PHE A 855 -11.28 -19.98 5.25
CA PHE A 855 -10.25 -19.10 5.79
C PHE A 855 -9.21 -19.74 6.73
N GLN A 856 -8.89 -21.03 6.56
CA GLN A 856 -7.96 -21.78 7.42
C GLN A 856 -6.64 -22.21 6.73
N SER A 857 -6.58 -22.23 5.39
CA SER A 857 -5.34 -22.54 4.66
C SER A 857 -4.29 -21.42 4.81
N GLU A 858 -3.02 -21.71 4.52
CA GLU A 858 -1.96 -20.70 4.63
C GLU A 858 -2.19 -19.51 3.69
N ASP A 859 -2.62 -19.78 2.45
CA ASP A 859 -2.96 -18.73 1.49
C ASP A 859 -4.17 -17.89 1.94
N GLN A 860 -5.19 -18.53 2.52
CA GLN A 860 -6.34 -17.79 3.06
C GLN A 860 -5.98 -16.98 4.31
N HIS A 861 -5.09 -17.49 5.17
CA HIS A 861 -4.57 -16.71 6.30
C HIS A 861 -3.87 -15.45 5.80
N SER A 862 -2.95 -15.61 4.84
CA SER A 862 -2.25 -14.48 4.23
C SER A 862 -3.22 -13.48 3.60
N PHE A 863 -4.25 -13.96 2.89
CA PHE A 863 -5.28 -13.10 2.31
C PHE A 863 -6.02 -12.27 3.38
N VAL A 864 -6.43 -12.90 4.48
CA VAL A 864 -7.13 -12.22 5.59
C VAL A 864 -6.23 -11.25 6.34
N ASP A 865 -4.97 -11.64 6.60
CA ASP A 865 -3.99 -10.80 7.29
C ASP A 865 -3.67 -9.55 6.46
N GLN A 866 -3.55 -9.69 5.14
CA GLN A 866 -3.35 -8.57 4.22
C GLN A 866 -4.57 -7.64 4.17
N ILE A 867 -5.80 -8.18 4.19
CA ILE A 867 -7.01 -7.36 4.31
C ILE A 867 -6.95 -6.52 5.59
N LYS A 868 -6.67 -7.14 6.73
CA LYS A 868 -6.54 -6.43 8.02
C LYS A 868 -5.50 -5.31 7.94
N ALA A 869 -4.28 -5.64 7.50
CA ALA A 869 -3.18 -4.68 7.44
C ALA A 869 -3.51 -3.47 6.55
N VAL A 870 -4.06 -3.72 5.36
CA VAL A 870 -4.43 -2.65 4.42
C VAL A 870 -5.54 -1.76 4.99
N LEU A 871 -6.55 -2.35 5.63
CA LEU A 871 -7.65 -1.57 6.21
C LEU A 871 -7.22 -0.77 7.44
N GLU A 872 -6.33 -1.29 8.28
CA GLU A 872 -5.79 -0.54 9.41
C GLU A 872 -4.99 0.67 8.96
N LEU A 873 -4.16 0.51 7.92
CA LEU A 873 -3.44 1.63 7.29
C LEU A 873 -4.42 2.67 6.70
N ALA A 874 -5.46 2.22 6.02
CA ALA A 874 -6.48 3.10 5.46
C ALA A 874 -7.24 3.86 6.55
N LEU A 875 -7.56 3.21 7.67
CA LEU A 875 -8.24 3.81 8.80
C LEU A 875 -7.36 4.84 9.52
N LEU A 876 -6.07 4.54 9.68
CA LEU A 876 -5.08 5.49 10.21
C LEU A 876 -5.01 6.75 9.35
N ARG A 877 -5.00 6.60 8.01
CA ARG A 877 -4.99 7.72 7.06
C ARG A 877 -6.25 8.60 7.17
N ILE A 878 -7.41 7.98 7.39
CA ILE A 878 -8.71 8.67 7.35
C ILE A 878 -9.05 9.36 8.69
N ALA A 879 -8.44 8.97 9.82
CA ALA A 879 -8.92 9.37 11.14
C ALA A 879 -7.91 10.20 11.97
N PRO A 880 -8.23 11.47 12.27
CA PRO A 880 -8.21 11.94 13.65
C PRO A 880 -9.52 11.47 14.32
N ARG A 881 -9.44 10.87 15.51
CA ARG A 881 -10.51 10.19 16.29
C ARG A 881 -11.91 10.85 16.37
N ARG A 882 -12.09 12.10 15.91
CA ARG A 882 -13.37 12.83 15.87
C ARG A 882 -14.22 12.62 14.60
N GLN A 883 -13.73 11.91 13.56
CA GLN A 883 -14.40 11.80 12.26
C GLN A 883 -14.97 10.41 11.91
N LEU A 884 -15.08 9.47 12.87
CA LEU A 884 -15.85 8.25 12.59
C LEU A 884 -17.32 8.64 12.39
N ALA A 885 -17.90 8.23 11.25
CA ALA A 885 -19.30 8.49 10.92
C ALA A 885 -20.22 8.07 12.08
N ALA A 886 -21.40 8.68 12.20
CA ALA A 886 -22.37 8.30 13.23
C ALA A 886 -22.68 6.79 13.10
N LEU A 887 -22.68 6.08 14.24
CA LEU A 887 -23.05 4.67 14.29
C LEU A 887 -24.51 4.55 13.84
N LEU A 888 -24.72 3.88 12.71
CA LEU A 888 -26.05 3.63 12.16
C LEU A 888 -26.17 2.17 11.74
N PRO A 889 -27.20 1.44 12.19
CA PRO A 889 -27.44 0.07 11.77
C PRO A 889 -27.65 -0.06 10.25
N ALA A 890 -27.17 -1.17 9.68
CA ALA A 890 -27.24 -1.44 8.24
C ALA A 890 -28.67 -1.33 7.68
N PHE A 891 -29.66 -1.89 8.39
CA PHE A 891 -31.07 -1.84 7.96
C PHE A 891 -31.64 -0.41 7.95
N VAL A 892 -31.18 0.47 8.85
CA VAL A 892 -31.58 1.88 8.87
C VAL A 892 -30.99 2.60 7.66
N ARG A 893 -29.73 2.30 7.32
CA ARG A 893 -29.10 2.86 6.12
C ARG A 893 -29.77 2.40 4.84
N GLU A 894 -30.01 1.10 4.70
CA GLU A 894 -30.72 0.52 3.56
C GLU A 894 -32.09 1.15 3.39
N ARG A 895 -32.85 1.31 4.49
CA ARG A 895 -34.16 1.97 4.45
C ARG A 895 -34.08 3.39 3.88
N TRP A 896 -33.18 4.23 4.37
CA TRP A 896 -33.08 5.61 3.87
C TRP A 896 -32.56 5.70 2.44
N ARG A 897 -31.62 4.83 2.05
CA ARG A 897 -31.15 4.73 0.67
C ARG A 897 -32.26 4.27 -0.27
N ALA A 898 -33.05 3.29 0.13
CA ALA A 898 -34.20 2.82 -0.61
C ALA A 898 -35.28 3.91 -0.72
N ALA A 899 -35.56 4.66 0.35
CA ALA A 899 -36.49 5.77 0.33
C ALA A 899 -36.04 6.88 -0.63
N LEU A 900 -34.77 7.31 -0.55
CA LEU A 900 -34.19 8.26 -1.52
C LEU A 900 -34.26 7.69 -2.94
N ALA A 901 -34.03 6.38 -3.10
CA ALA A 901 -34.06 5.74 -4.40
C ALA A 901 -35.46 5.64 -5.03
N GLY A 902 -36.47 5.42 -4.20
CA GLY A 902 -37.88 5.34 -4.56
C GLY A 902 -38.57 6.69 -4.69
N GLY A 903 -37.81 7.80 -4.75
CA GLY A 903 -38.37 9.13 -4.96
C GLY A 903 -39.04 9.75 -3.73
N ALA A 904 -38.68 9.32 -2.52
CA ALA A 904 -39.24 9.89 -1.28
C ALA A 904 -38.70 11.30 -0.95
N LEU A 905 -37.79 11.85 -1.77
CA LEU A 905 -37.25 13.20 -1.64
C LEU A 905 -38.33 14.25 -1.90
N ARG A 906 -38.37 15.27 -1.04
CA ARG A 906 -39.15 16.50 -1.24
C ARG A 906 -38.32 17.73 -0.87
N MET A 907 -38.34 18.73 -1.74
CA MET A 907 -37.76 20.04 -1.47
C MET A 907 -38.80 20.95 -0.80
N HIS A 908 -38.39 21.58 0.31
CA HIS A 908 -39.14 22.63 1.00
C HIS A 908 -38.39 23.96 0.86
N TYR A 909 -39.06 25.10 0.96
CA TYR A 909 -38.43 26.41 0.79
C TYR A 909 -38.59 27.27 2.03
N GLN A 910 -37.50 27.92 2.45
CA GLN A 910 -37.49 28.88 3.55
C GLN A 910 -37.09 30.27 3.03
N PRO A 911 -37.88 31.32 3.26
CA PRO A 911 -37.53 32.67 2.79
C PRO A 911 -36.34 33.24 3.59
N MET A 912 -35.37 33.81 2.88
CA MET A 912 -34.28 34.60 3.44
C MET A 912 -34.68 36.07 3.42
N VAL A 913 -34.62 36.73 4.58
CA VAL A 913 -35.09 38.11 4.74
C VAL A 913 -33.89 39.04 4.99
N ARG A 914 -33.78 40.11 4.21
CA ARG A 914 -32.77 41.15 4.43
C ARG A 914 -33.17 42.00 5.62
N LEU A 915 -32.34 42.01 6.66
CA LEU A 915 -32.67 42.64 7.94
C LEU A 915 -32.82 44.18 7.86
N ALA A 916 -32.21 44.81 6.87
CA ALA A 916 -32.26 46.27 6.70
C ALA A 916 -33.66 46.78 6.31
N ASP A 917 -34.43 46.00 5.55
CA ASP A 917 -35.72 46.43 4.96
C ASP A 917 -36.83 45.38 5.07
N TYR A 918 -36.57 44.25 5.73
CA TYR A 918 -37.48 43.11 5.89
C TYR A 918 -38.01 42.53 4.58
N GLN A 919 -37.35 42.79 3.45
CA GLN A 919 -37.73 42.23 2.16
C GLN A 919 -37.14 40.83 1.98
N VAL A 920 -37.88 39.96 1.28
CA VAL A 920 -37.39 38.63 0.90
C VAL A 920 -36.29 38.79 -0.14
N ALA A 921 -35.07 38.43 0.24
CA ALA A 921 -33.89 38.50 -0.63
C ALA A 921 -33.68 37.20 -1.43
N GLY A 922 -34.31 36.09 -1.01
CA GLY A 922 -34.21 34.80 -1.68
C GLY A 922 -34.92 33.69 -0.93
N PHE A 923 -34.77 32.46 -1.42
CA PHE A 923 -35.27 31.25 -0.77
C PHE A 923 -34.14 30.24 -0.61
N GLU A 924 -34.06 29.62 0.56
CA GLU A 924 -33.23 28.46 0.83
C GLU A 924 -34.03 27.18 0.56
N ALA A 925 -33.47 26.28 -0.25
CA ALA A 925 -34.09 25.00 -0.58
C ALA A 925 -33.62 23.90 0.39
N LEU A 926 -34.57 23.30 1.11
CA LEU A 926 -34.35 22.36 2.20
C LEU A 926 -34.83 20.95 1.83
N ALA A 927 -33.91 19.99 1.75
CA ALA A 927 -34.21 18.60 1.45
C ALA A 927 -34.89 17.87 2.63
N ARG A 928 -35.94 17.08 2.34
CA ARG A 928 -36.62 16.18 3.30
C ARG A 928 -36.86 14.81 2.65
N LEU A 929 -36.76 13.73 3.43
CA LEU A 929 -37.21 12.40 3.01
C LEU A 929 -38.53 12.05 3.68
N ARG A 930 -39.44 11.43 2.93
CA ARG A 930 -40.68 10.87 3.47
C ARG A 930 -40.44 9.40 3.87
N ASP A 931 -40.86 9.03 5.07
CA ASP A 931 -40.84 7.62 5.50
C ASP A 931 -42.09 6.84 5.05
N ASP A 932 -42.12 5.54 5.34
CA ASP A 932 -43.20 4.63 4.96
C ASP A 932 -44.55 4.99 5.60
N LEU A 933 -44.55 5.78 6.68
CA LEU A 933 -45.74 6.28 7.38
C LEU A 933 -46.17 7.66 6.85
N GLY A 934 -45.47 8.21 5.86
CA GLY A 934 -45.75 9.50 5.26
C GLY A 934 -45.18 10.70 6.03
N SER A 935 -44.41 10.48 7.10
CA SER A 935 -43.82 11.53 7.92
C SER A 935 -42.54 12.10 7.29
N LEU A 936 -42.31 13.41 7.48
CA LEU A 936 -41.15 14.10 6.92
C LEU A 936 -39.98 14.05 7.89
N GLN A 937 -38.84 13.63 7.38
CA GLN A 937 -37.64 13.38 8.15
C GLN A 937 -36.64 14.51 7.93
N LEU A 938 -36.05 14.97 9.04
CA LEU A 938 -35.04 16.02 9.01
C LEU A 938 -33.69 15.47 8.50
N PRO A 939 -32.85 16.32 7.89
CA PRO A 939 -31.54 15.90 7.36
C PRO A 939 -30.69 15.14 8.37
N ALA A 940 -30.71 15.52 9.65
CA ALA A 940 -29.98 14.81 10.70
C ALA A 940 -30.34 13.31 10.82
N ASN A 941 -31.56 12.91 10.44
CA ASN A 941 -32.04 11.53 10.56
C ASN A 941 -31.58 10.63 9.40
N PHE A 942 -31.28 11.20 8.24
CA PHE A 942 -30.98 10.43 7.02
C PHE A 942 -29.63 10.76 6.40
N LEU A 943 -29.08 11.98 6.56
CA LEU A 943 -27.76 12.34 6.02
C LEU A 943 -26.64 11.41 6.50
N PRO A 944 -26.57 10.99 7.78
CA PRO A 944 -25.49 10.10 8.20
C PRO A 944 -25.59 8.69 7.58
N ALA A 945 -26.73 8.34 6.97
CA ALA A 945 -26.92 7.08 6.24
C ALA A 945 -26.45 7.15 4.77
N LEU A 946 -26.19 8.35 4.25
CA LEU A 946 -25.79 8.59 2.87
C LEU A 946 -24.26 8.72 2.78
N GLY A 947 -23.63 7.83 2.00
CA GLY A 947 -22.25 8.03 1.57
C GLY A 947 -22.16 9.06 0.43
N ALA A 948 -20.97 9.33 -0.09
CA ALA A 948 -20.73 10.32 -1.15
C ALA A 948 -21.68 10.17 -2.36
N ALA A 949 -21.91 8.94 -2.84
CA ALA A 949 -22.84 8.69 -3.95
C ALA A 949 -24.31 8.99 -3.59
N GLY A 950 -24.71 8.69 -2.36
CA GLY A 950 -26.06 9.01 -1.84
C GLY A 950 -26.25 10.51 -1.68
N LEU A 951 -25.24 11.24 -1.20
CA LEU A 951 -25.24 12.70 -1.10
C LEU A 951 -25.27 13.36 -2.47
N MET A 952 -24.48 12.87 -3.43
CA MET A 952 -24.49 13.38 -4.81
C MET A 952 -25.84 13.15 -5.47
N ARG A 953 -26.45 11.98 -5.24
CA ARG A 953 -27.81 11.71 -5.71
C ARG A 953 -28.83 12.64 -5.04
N LEU A 954 -28.78 12.80 -3.72
CA LEU A 954 -29.66 13.72 -2.99
C LEU A 954 -29.55 15.14 -3.55
N PHE A 955 -28.32 15.60 -3.83
CA PHE A 955 -28.06 16.91 -4.41
C PHE A 955 -28.63 17.03 -5.82
N ARG A 956 -28.33 16.07 -6.72
CA ARG A 956 -28.84 16.05 -8.09
C ARG A 956 -30.36 15.99 -8.15
N ASP A 957 -30.95 15.02 -7.45
CA ASP A 957 -32.41 14.81 -7.43
C ASP A 957 -33.10 16.01 -6.74
N GLY A 958 -32.42 16.66 -5.78
CA GLY A 958 -32.87 17.89 -5.14
C GLY A 958 -32.88 19.10 -6.07
N ILE A 959 -31.83 19.29 -6.89
CA ILE A 959 -31.82 20.34 -7.93
C ILE A 959 -32.94 20.13 -8.93
N ILE A 960 -33.16 18.89 -9.39
CA ILE A 960 -34.23 18.56 -10.34
C ILE A 960 -35.61 18.90 -9.78
N GLN A 961 -35.85 18.73 -8.47
CA GLN A 961 -37.10 19.14 -7.84
C GLN A 961 -37.16 20.64 -7.47
N ALA A 962 -36.00 21.31 -7.41
CA ALA A 962 -35.90 22.71 -7.01
C ALA A 962 -36.08 23.69 -8.18
N VAL A 963 -35.81 23.22 -9.39
CA VAL A 963 -36.12 23.87 -10.68
C VAL A 963 -37.56 23.54 -11.07
#